data_AF-A0A0A7CLR3-F1
#
_entry.id   AF-A0A0A7CLR3-F1
#
_cell.length_a   1.000
_cell.length_b   1.000
_cell.length_c   1.000
_cell.angle_alpha   90.00
_cell.angle_beta   90.00
_cell.angle_gamma   90.00
#
_symmetry.space_group_name_H-M   'P 1'
#
loop_
_entity.id
_entity.type
_entity.pdbx_description
1 polymer ?
#
loop_
_entity_poly.entity_id
_entity_poly.type
_entity_poly.pdbx_seq_one_letter_code
_entity_poly.pdbx_strand_id
1 'polypeptide(L)'
;MKVSLVLAGLFAASTAATFTGGCSSQQYNTDFPGSDIAQSYRFFASQCCEDCKNTDGCTAYVHYFGVCYLKNGAGNPKSLWGATAAKVDGSSSAGCSQPESNTYYWGADVDYTFRLSAAGCCADCLANPDCERYTSYLGLCMMHTKDAARYTGVWGATSGKRVGPNPGPTPAPTPAPTRAPTYPPTAAPTTSPTMAPVTPAPTPAPTQAPVTPAPTQAPVTPAPTQAPTQAPVTPAPTQDPVTPAPTQAPVTPAPTQAPVTPTPTQPPVTPAPTQPPVTPAPTQPPVTPAPTQVPTPAPTPVPSCSRTRKSWDALTDSEKATYKKAIETSMNKGYYDHFAKIHRNQMTWYEAHGTCVFLYWHRRFLLGFENMLRSLDPSFACVTIPYFDYVQDSVAFRAGECSSVSSCSAIARDLSGFQTSYTWSRGDWSSADFTPDMSHINIKQVVLPSGSSKTIADVSKGIESRVHNSVHNLLGADMTTASSPKEPMFWSHHSLIDLLHTIYHECRAKNAPKNDPKNFASCTANGKTVNSNSVVNMLEDGTSQNVDVTPLTKPWFTGVPNKYYDLSDVTQLGEFSYNYEMSGFLKDMISQCDNVVTSNVEDAVIVQDSPHVLKDTYRKDNANERIWQKSMMDLGRSMNLTTTQSELEMEKVQILLYENCFPGTIKDFSPEFKHLMGMDNMKAHDLQLLEDIQSGINPILLPTEKWAEINMNTYHCRGDVKVTN
;
A
#
# COMPACT_ATOMS: atom_id res chain seq x y z
N MET A 1 -7.65 -54.44 -19.91
CA MET A 1 -8.38 -54.29 -21.19
C MET A 1 -9.60 -53.43 -20.94
N LYS A 2 -9.79 -52.36 -21.75
CA LYS A 2 -11.05 -51.73 -22.23
C LYS A 2 -12.18 -51.48 -21.20
N VAL A 3 -12.88 -50.34 -21.10
CA VAL A 3 -13.24 -49.28 -22.07
C VAL A 3 -14.10 -48.21 -21.34
N SER A 4 -14.05 -46.96 -21.85
CA SER A 4 -15.02 -45.84 -21.92
C SER A 4 -15.97 -45.48 -20.75
N LEU A 5 -15.99 -44.22 -20.26
CA LEU A 5 -16.66 -42.98 -20.76
C LEU A 5 -18.18 -42.95 -20.49
N VAL A 6 -18.70 -41.92 -19.79
CA VAL A 6 -19.93 -41.13 -20.08
C VAL A 6 -20.47 -40.31 -18.86
N LEU A 7 -20.51 -38.99 -19.09
CA LEU A 7 -21.49 -37.92 -18.75
C LEU A 7 -21.88 -37.48 -17.31
N ALA A 8 -21.65 -36.16 -17.11
CA ALA A 8 -22.62 -35.07 -16.89
C ALA A 8 -23.38 -34.91 -15.55
N GLY A 9 -23.18 -33.72 -14.96
CA GLY A 9 -24.26 -32.78 -14.66
C GLY A 9 -24.62 -32.59 -13.19
N LEU A 10 -24.33 -31.40 -12.65
CA LEU A 10 -25.27 -30.59 -11.84
C LEU A 10 -24.69 -29.20 -11.57
N PHE A 11 -25.27 -28.20 -12.23
CA PHE A 11 -25.18 -26.80 -11.82
C PHE A 11 -26.01 -26.62 -10.54
N ALA A 12 -25.40 -26.10 -9.48
CA ALA A 12 -26.12 -25.51 -8.36
C ALA A 12 -25.88 -24.00 -8.38
N ALA A 13 -26.96 -23.24 -8.51
CA ALA A 13 -26.97 -21.79 -8.40
C ALA A 13 -26.50 -21.36 -7.01
N SER A 14 -25.50 -20.48 -6.96
CA SER A 14 -25.12 -19.80 -5.73
C SER A 14 -26.15 -18.70 -5.43
N THR A 15 -27.10 -19.00 -4.54
CA THR A 15 -27.88 -17.97 -3.86
C THR A 15 -26.95 -17.13 -2.98
N ALA A 16 -27.09 -15.81 -3.07
CA ALA A 16 -26.41 -14.86 -2.21
C ALA A 16 -26.71 -15.19 -0.74
N ALA A 17 -25.68 -15.57 0.02
CA ALA A 17 -25.78 -15.71 1.47
C ALA A 17 -25.77 -14.33 2.11
N THR A 18 -26.93 -13.93 2.63
CA THR A 18 -27.04 -12.85 3.63
C THR A 18 -26.34 -13.29 4.91
N PHE A 19 -25.24 -12.65 5.26
CA PHE A 19 -24.56 -12.87 6.54
C PHE A 19 -25.37 -12.22 7.68
N THR A 20 -26.02 -13.04 8.50
CA THR A 20 -26.61 -12.62 9.78
C THR A 20 -25.82 -13.19 10.96
N GLY A 21 -25.27 -12.29 11.79
CA GLY A 21 -25.11 -12.45 13.24
C GLY A 21 -23.92 -13.25 13.78
N GLY A 22 -23.10 -12.64 14.64
CA GLY A 22 -22.10 -13.36 15.43
C GLY A 22 -21.16 -12.45 16.25
N CYS A 23 -21.12 -11.15 15.96
CA CYS A 23 -20.54 -10.15 16.84
C CYS A 23 -21.54 -9.01 17.07
N SER A 24 -21.52 -8.48 18.29
CA SER A 24 -22.20 -7.24 18.63
C SER A 24 -21.71 -6.06 17.78
N SER A 25 -22.50 -4.98 17.74
CA SER A 25 -22.10 -3.74 17.05
C SER A 25 -20.75 -3.24 17.57
N GLN A 26 -19.87 -2.85 16.65
CA GLN A 26 -18.56 -2.31 16.98
C GLN A 26 -18.67 -1.02 17.80
N GLN A 27 -17.85 -0.95 18.85
CA GLN A 27 -17.67 0.22 19.71
C GLN A 27 -16.39 0.93 19.27
N TYR A 28 -16.56 2.10 18.66
CA TYR A 28 -15.45 2.92 18.17
C TYR A 28 -14.81 3.75 19.29
N ASN A 29 -13.51 3.98 19.17
CA ASN A 29 -12.67 4.65 20.16
C ASN A 29 -12.72 3.98 21.54
N THR A 30 -12.83 2.66 21.52
CA THR A 30 -13.05 1.86 22.72
C THR A 30 -12.02 0.76 22.80
N ASP A 31 -11.36 0.70 23.94
CA ASP A 31 -10.56 -0.44 24.37
C ASP A 31 -11.32 -1.24 25.44
N PHE A 32 -11.09 -2.54 25.46
CA PHE A 32 -11.48 -3.44 26.53
C PHE A 32 -10.20 -3.84 27.27
N PRO A 33 -9.78 -3.15 28.35
CA PRO A 33 -8.46 -3.36 28.92
C PRO A 33 -8.25 -4.77 29.47
N GLY A 34 -7.09 -5.37 29.17
CA GLY A 34 -6.68 -6.68 29.67
C GLY A 34 -7.37 -7.85 28.94
N SER A 35 -7.30 -9.04 29.55
CA SER A 35 -7.95 -10.26 29.05
C SER A 35 -7.48 -10.75 27.67
N ASP A 36 -6.32 -10.28 27.19
CA ASP A 36 -5.72 -10.74 25.94
C ASP A 36 -5.32 -12.21 26.03
N ILE A 37 -5.78 -13.01 25.08
CA ILE A 37 -5.48 -14.44 24.98
C ILE A 37 -4.75 -14.79 23.69
N ALA A 38 -4.88 -13.96 22.66
CA ALA A 38 -4.17 -14.10 21.40
C ALA A 38 -4.15 -12.75 20.67
N GLN A 39 -3.33 -12.69 19.62
CA GLN A 39 -3.33 -11.58 18.68
C GLN A 39 -3.33 -12.12 17.25
N SER A 40 -4.02 -11.42 16.38
CA SER A 40 -3.95 -11.61 14.93
C SER A 40 -3.78 -10.25 14.25
N TYR A 41 -3.30 -10.25 13.01
CA TYR A 41 -3.11 -9.02 12.24
C TYR A 41 -4.21 -8.95 11.20
N ARG A 42 -5.08 -7.95 11.32
CA ARG A 42 -6.15 -7.73 10.36
C ARG A 42 -6.27 -6.27 10.01
N PHE A 43 -6.64 -6.04 8.77
CA PHE A 43 -6.79 -4.71 8.24
C PHE A 43 -7.99 -3.98 8.83
N PHE A 44 -9.07 -4.71 9.13
CA PHE A 44 -10.29 -4.17 9.69
C PHE A 44 -10.68 -4.82 11.00
N ALA A 45 -11.27 -4.01 11.88
CA ALA A 45 -11.93 -4.50 13.09
C ALA A 45 -13.00 -5.56 12.80
N SER A 46 -13.67 -5.47 11.64
CA SER A 46 -14.69 -6.45 11.23
C SER A 46 -14.11 -7.85 11.03
N GLN A 47 -12.84 -7.97 10.63
CA GLN A 47 -12.16 -9.24 10.45
C GLN A 47 -11.73 -9.87 11.78
N CYS A 48 -11.50 -9.05 12.82
CA CYS A 48 -11.22 -9.54 14.16
C CYS A 48 -12.36 -10.35 14.76
N CYS A 49 -13.59 -10.15 14.29
CA CYS A 49 -14.75 -10.95 14.69
C CYS A 49 -14.56 -12.43 14.34
N GLU A 50 -14.10 -12.71 13.13
CA GLU A 50 -13.91 -14.09 12.67
C GLU A 50 -12.69 -14.74 13.32
N ASP A 51 -11.62 -13.98 13.51
CA ASP A 51 -10.45 -14.46 14.27
C ASP A 51 -10.81 -14.80 15.71
N CYS A 52 -11.61 -13.97 16.36
CA CYS A 52 -12.09 -14.23 17.70
C CYS A 52 -12.99 -15.47 17.73
N LYS A 53 -13.91 -15.64 16.78
CA LYS A 53 -14.74 -16.87 16.69
C LYS A 53 -13.91 -18.14 16.52
N ASN A 54 -12.81 -18.06 15.79
CA ASN A 54 -11.90 -19.18 15.53
C ASN A 54 -10.82 -19.35 16.60
N THR A 55 -10.84 -18.55 17.67
CA THR A 55 -9.89 -18.60 18.78
C THR A 55 -10.57 -19.09 20.04
N ASP A 56 -10.17 -20.29 20.51
CA ASP A 56 -10.73 -20.93 21.70
C ASP A 56 -10.72 -19.99 22.92
N GLY A 57 -11.91 -19.72 23.47
CA GLY A 57 -12.08 -18.86 24.64
C GLY A 57 -12.13 -17.36 24.37
N CYS A 58 -12.10 -16.93 23.10
CA CYS A 58 -12.27 -15.53 22.75
C CYS A 58 -13.76 -15.13 22.81
N THR A 59 -14.05 -14.07 23.55
CA THR A 59 -15.40 -13.51 23.74
C THR A 59 -15.49 -12.04 23.34
N ALA A 60 -14.36 -11.39 23.05
CA ALA A 60 -14.29 -10.03 22.55
C ALA A 60 -12.98 -9.80 21.78
N TYR A 61 -12.93 -8.74 20.98
CA TYR A 61 -11.69 -8.27 20.38
C TYR A 61 -11.57 -6.76 20.52
N VAL A 62 -10.33 -6.26 20.45
CA VAL A 62 -10.01 -4.85 20.22
C VAL A 62 -9.11 -4.78 18.99
N HIS A 63 -9.53 -4.06 17.97
CA HIS A 63 -8.70 -3.74 16.81
C HIS A 63 -8.02 -2.41 17.03
N TYR A 64 -6.70 -2.39 16.95
CA TYR A 64 -5.92 -1.17 17.12
C TYR A 64 -4.66 -1.25 16.27
N PHE A 65 -4.46 -0.25 15.41
CA PHE A 65 -3.32 -0.17 14.47
C PHE A 65 -3.07 -1.44 13.63
N GLY A 66 -4.13 -2.07 13.13
CA GLY A 66 -4.00 -3.27 12.28
C GLY A 66 -3.82 -4.58 13.06
N VAL A 67 -3.86 -4.52 14.39
CA VAL A 67 -3.76 -5.69 15.28
C VAL A 67 -5.13 -5.95 15.90
N CYS A 68 -5.61 -7.18 15.81
CA CYS A 68 -6.72 -7.70 16.59
C CYS A 68 -6.19 -8.30 17.87
N TYR A 69 -6.41 -7.62 18.99
CA TYR A 69 -6.19 -8.16 20.32
C TYR A 69 -7.42 -8.98 20.72
N LEU A 70 -7.30 -10.30 20.64
CA LEU A 70 -8.36 -11.27 20.91
C LEU A 70 -8.42 -11.54 22.41
N LYS A 71 -9.61 -11.40 22.99
CA LYS A 71 -9.81 -11.31 24.43
C LYS A 71 -10.82 -12.32 24.94
N ASN A 72 -10.56 -12.91 26.11
CA ASN A 72 -11.51 -13.80 26.80
C ASN A 72 -12.55 -13.07 27.64
N GLY A 73 -12.51 -11.74 27.68
CA GLY A 73 -13.51 -10.92 28.32
C GLY A 73 -13.41 -9.48 27.83
N ALA A 74 -14.55 -8.79 27.83
CA ALA A 74 -14.59 -7.35 27.65
C ALA A 74 -14.64 -6.71 29.04
N GLY A 75 -13.49 -6.29 29.56
CA GLY A 75 -13.40 -5.51 30.80
C GLY A 75 -14.20 -4.20 30.71
N ASN A 76 -14.09 -3.34 31.73
CA ASN A 76 -14.77 -2.04 31.71
C ASN A 76 -14.24 -1.20 30.52
N PRO A 77 -15.11 -0.83 29.55
CA PRO A 77 -14.68 -0.11 28.36
C PRO A 77 -13.97 1.20 28.73
N LYS A 78 -12.80 1.44 28.13
CA LYS A 78 -12.09 2.71 28.23
C LYS A 78 -12.07 3.39 26.87
N SER A 79 -12.13 4.71 26.87
CA SER A 79 -11.92 5.44 25.64
C SER A 79 -10.44 5.32 25.24
N LEU A 80 -10.21 4.70 24.09
CA LEU A 80 -8.91 4.65 23.44
C LEU A 80 -9.11 5.05 22.00
N TRP A 81 -8.66 6.25 21.69
CA TRP A 81 -8.86 6.85 20.39
C TRP A 81 -8.18 6.02 19.29
N GLY A 82 -8.94 5.62 18.26
CA GLY A 82 -8.48 4.75 17.18
C GLY A 82 -8.63 3.25 17.42
N ALA A 83 -9.04 2.81 18.62
CA ALA A 83 -9.37 1.42 18.89
C ALA A 83 -10.83 1.11 18.55
N THR A 84 -11.09 -0.06 17.97
CA THR A 84 -12.45 -0.54 17.69
C THR A 84 -12.66 -1.88 18.37
N ALA A 85 -13.60 -1.96 19.30
CA ALA A 85 -13.85 -3.16 20.07
C ALA A 85 -15.23 -3.76 19.78
N ALA A 86 -15.36 -5.07 19.85
CA ALA A 86 -16.68 -5.70 19.86
C ALA A 86 -16.66 -6.98 20.70
N LYS A 87 -17.82 -7.34 21.25
CA LYS A 87 -18.06 -8.66 21.86
C LYS A 87 -18.51 -9.64 20.78
N VAL A 88 -18.06 -10.88 20.87
CA VAL A 88 -18.57 -11.99 20.06
C VAL A 88 -19.79 -12.55 20.76
N ASP A 89 -20.93 -12.58 20.06
CA ASP A 89 -22.14 -13.14 20.62
C ASP A 89 -21.96 -14.65 20.69
N GLY A 90 -22.14 -15.22 21.89
CA GLY A 90 -21.78 -16.59 22.20
C GLY A 90 -22.34 -17.58 21.18
N SER A 91 -21.43 -18.28 20.49
CA SER A 91 -21.77 -19.52 19.80
C SER A 91 -22.32 -20.50 20.83
N SER A 92 -23.64 -20.66 20.88
CA SER A 92 -24.20 -21.92 21.37
C SER A 92 -23.70 -23.00 20.42
N SER A 93 -22.76 -23.82 20.87
CA SER A 93 -22.30 -25.00 20.12
C SER A 93 -23.51 -25.90 19.88
N ALA A 94 -24.07 -25.86 18.66
CA ALA A 94 -25.13 -26.77 18.26
C ALA A 94 -24.61 -28.21 18.42
N GLY A 95 -25.19 -28.96 19.37
CA GLY A 95 -24.80 -30.34 19.67
C GLY A 95 -24.47 -30.63 21.14
N CYS A 96 -24.29 -29.63 22.00
CA CYS A 96 -24.21 -29.84 23.45
C CYS A 96 -25.25 -29.00 24.21
N SER A 97 -25.55 -29.41 25.44
CA SER A 97 -26.36 -28.65 26.36
C SER A 97 -25.66 -27.35 26.75
N GLN A 98 -26.44 -26.40 27.24
CA GLN A 98 -25.87 -25.20 27.87
C GLN A 98 -24.88 -25.61 28.96
N PRO A 99 -23.66 -25.04 28.99
CA PRO A 99 -22.65 -25.39 29.98
C PRO A 99 -23.11 -25.06 31.40
N GLU A 100 -22.94 -26.02 32.31
CA GLU A 100 -23.27 -25.93 33.72
C GLU A 100 -22.02 -25.50 34.51
N SER A 101 -22.04 -24.30 35.10
CA SER A 101 -20.96 -23.82 35.97
C SER A 101 -20.92 -24.55 37.31
N ASN A 102 -19.72 -24.62 37.90
CA ASN A 102 -19.43 -25.31 39.17
C ASN A 102 -19.88 -26.77 39.20
N THR A 103 -19.97 -27.39 38.04
CA THR A 103 -20.38 -28.77 37.86
C THR A 103 -19.19 -29.54 37.32
N TYR A 104 -18.99 -30.75 37.85
CA TYR A 104 -17.88 -31.62 37.49
C TYR A 104 -18.41 -33.04 37.34
N TYR A 105 -18.22 -33.66 36.17
CA TYR A 105 -18.44 -35.10 35.98
C TYR A 105 -17.15 -35.86 36.29
N TRP A 106 -17.25 -36.91 37.09
CA TRP A 106 -16.10 -37.72 37.53
C TRP A 106 -16.35 -39.20 37.28
N GLY A 107 -15.33 -39.85 36.69
CA GLY A 107 -15.35 -41.26 36.33
C GLY A 107 -16.08 -41.52 35.01
N ALA A 108 -16.01 -42.78 34.55
CA ALA A 108 -16.48 -43.20 33.23
C ALA A 108 -15.85 -42.38 32.08
N ASP A 109 -14.57 -42.02 32.24
CA ASP A 109 -13.80 -41.22 31.30
C ASP A 109 -13.53 -42.04 30.03
N VAL A 110 -13.78 -41.44 28.87
CA VAL A 110 -13.53 -42.06 27.56
C VAL A 110 -12.31 -41.48 26.88
N ASP A 111 -11.98 -40.22 27.16
CA ASP A 111 -10.81 -39.54 26.61
C ASP A 111 -10.53 -38.21 27.33
N TYR A 112 -9.39 -37.59 27.06
CA TYR A 112 -9.02 -36.28 27.57
C TYR A 112 -8.22 -35.46 26.54
N THR A 113 -8.47 -34.17 26.49
CA THR A 113 -7.73 -33.21 25.66
C THR A 113 -7.38 -31.97 26.47
N PHE A 114 -6.52 -31.12 25.93
CA PHE A 114 -6.24 -29.82 26.54
C PHE A 114 -7.01 -28.73 25.81
N ARG A 115 -8.01 -28.15 26.48
CA ARG A 115 -8.85 -27.06 25.97
C ARG A 115 -9.07 -26.03 27.06
N LEU A 116 -8.81 -24.78 26.73
CA LEU A 116 -8.97 -23.66 27.66
C LEU A 116 -10.43 -23.26 27.91
N SER A 117 -11.39 -23.85 27.19
CA SER A 117 -12.82 -23.55 27.33
C SER A 117 -13.72 -24.78 27.29
N ALA A 118 -14.89 -24.66 27.92
CA ALA A 118 -15.96 -25.65 27.87
C ALA A 118 -16.52 -25.85 26.46
N ALA A 119 -16.49 -24.82 25.60
CA ALA A 119 -16.91 -24.92 24.21
C ALA A 119 -15.97 -25.80 23.37
N GLY A 120 -14.65 -25.64 23.54
CA GLY A 120 -13.66 -26.53 22.93
C GLY A 120 -13.82 -27.98 23.43
N CYS A 121 -14.15 -28.13 24.72
CA CYS A 121 -14.40 -29.45 25.30
C CYS A 121 -15.69 -30.11 24.77
N CYS A 122 -16.73 -29.33 24.50
CA CYS A 122 -17.93 -29.82 23.79
C CYS A 122 -17.58 -30.31 22.37
N ALA A 123 -16.75 -29.57 21.63
CA ALA A 123 -16.36 -29.96 20.27
C ALA A 123 -15.61 -31.31 20.26
N ASP A 124 -14.67 -31.49 21.19
CA ASP A 124 -13.94 -32.75 21.33
C ASP A 124 -14.89 -33.90 21.74
N CYS A 125 -15.84 -33.64 22.65
CA CYS A 125 -16.88 -34.60 23.02
C CYS A 125 -17.81 -34.96 21.84
N LEU A 126 -18.08 -34.04 20.92
CA LEU A 126 -18.86 -34.33 19.72
C LEU A 126 -18.10 -35.19 18.71
N ALA A 127 -16.78 -34.99 18.63
CA ALA A 127 -15.89 -35.77 17.78
C ALA A 127 -15.64 -37.20 18.31
N ASN A 128 -15.78 -37.40 19.63
CA ASN A 128 -15.64 -38.72 20.25
C ASN A 128 -16.99 -39.45 20.32
N PRO A 129 -17.17 -40.60 19.63
CA PRO A 129 -18.43 -41.35 19.64
C PRO A 129 -18.76 -41.97 21.00
N ASP A 130 -17.79 -42.16 21.89
CA ASP A 130 -18.04 -42.70 23.23
C ASP A 130 -18.35 -41.59 24.26
N CYS A 131 -18.22 -40.31 23.85
CA CYS A 131 -18.50 -39.18 24.72
C CYS A 131 -19.97 -38.76 24.71
N GLU A 132 -20.56 -38.77 25.90
CA GLU A 132 -21.92 -38.30 26.17
C GLU A 132 -21.95 -37.10 27.13
N ARG A 133 -20.87 -36.88 27.90
CA ARG A 133 -20.70 -35.79 28.86
C ARG A 133 -19.27 -35.27 28.85
N TYR A 134 -19.07 -34.01 29.22
CA TYR A 134 -17.72 -33.46 29.34
C TYR A 134 -17.57 -32.54 30.54
N THR A 135 -16.33 -32.36 30.99
CA THR A 135 -15.93 -31.43 32.05
C THR A 135 -14.68 -30.67 31.62
N SER A 136 -14.78 -29.35 31.55
CA SER A 136 -13.63 -28.45 31.41
C SER A 136 -13.22 -27.94 32.78
N TYR A 137 -11.98 -28.22 33.18
CA TYR A 137 -11.44 -27.80 34.46
C TYR A 137 -9.93 -27.57 34.36
N LEU A 138 -9.48 -26.35 34.68
CA LEU A 138 -8.05 -25.96 34.68
C LEU A 138 -7.31 -26.25 33.36
N GLY A 139 -7.97 -26.02 32.22
CA GLY A 139 -7.41 -26.26 30.87
C GLY A 139 -7.49 -27.71 30.41
N LEU A 140 -7.91 -28.64 31.27
CA LEU A 140 -8.17 -30.02 30.91
C LEU A 140 -9.63 -30.17 30.47
N CYS A 141 -9.83 -30.76 29.30
CA CYS A 141 -11.12 -31.27 28.87
C CYS A 141 -11.17 -32.77 29.14
N MET A 142 -12.14 -33.18 29.96
CA MET A 142 -12.40 -34.58 30.26
C MET A 142 -13.70 -34.97 29.58
N MET A 143 -13.66 -36.07 28.83
CA MET A 143 -14.80 -36.64 28.12
C MET A 143 -15.24 -37.90 28.84
N HIS A 144 -16.55 -38.07 29.01
CA HIS A 144 -17.12 -39.16 29.79
C HIS A 144 -18.32 -39.80 29.07
N THR A 145 -18.60 -41.05 29.42
CA THR A 145 -19.88 -41.69 29.05
C THR A 145 -21.02 -41.11 29.91
N LYS A 146 -22.25 -41.57 29.63
CA LYS A 146 -23.43 -41.27 30.48
C LYS A 146 -23.36 -41.81 31.91
N ASP A 147 -22.38 -42.61 32.28
CA ASP A 147 -22.31 -43.21 33.62
C ASP A 147 -21.50 -42.35 34.61
N ALA A 148 -20.90 -41.25 34.15
CA ALA A 148 -20.11 -40.34 34.96
C ALA A 148 -20.92 -39.72 36.12
N ALA A 149 -20.36 -39.74 37.33
CA ALA A 149 -20.99 -39.19 38.51
C ALA A 149 -20.93 -37.65 38.49
N ARG A 150 -22.06 -36.98 38.74
CA ARG A 150 -22.18 -35.51 38.72
C ARG A 150 -21.98 -34.93 40.11
N TYR A 151 -20.99 -34.06 40.26
CA TYR A 151 -20.73 -33.27 41.47
C TYR A 151 -21.04 -31.80 41.20
N THR A 152 -21.62 -31.12 42.19
CA THR A 152 -21.92 -29.68 42.13
C THR A 152 -21.16 -28.93 43.21
N GLY A 153 -20.83 -27.66 42.97
CA GLY A 153 -20.07 -26.81 43.89
C GLY A 153 -18.55 -26.91 43.71
N VAL A 154 -18.07 -27.51 42.61
CA VAL A 154 -16.64 -27.59 42.29
C VAL A 154 -16.23 -26.29 41.58
N TRP A 155 -15.68 -25.35 42.35
CA TRP A 155 -15.35 -24.01 41.86
C TRP A 155 -14.37 -24.05 40.69
N GLY A 156 -14.72 -23.41 39.58
CA GLY A 156 -13.90 -23.35 38.37
C GLY A 156 -14.13 -24.47 37.35
N ALA A 157 -14.95 -25.48 37.67
CA ALA A 157 -15.35 -26.52 36.73
C ALA A 157 -16.57 -26.10 35.91
N THR A 158 -16.55 -26.37 34.60
CA THR A 158 -17.68 -26.15 33.70
C THR A 158 -17.94 -27.40 32.89
N SER A 159 -19.14 -27.97 33.00
CA SER A 159 -19.49 -29.25 32.36
C SER A 159 -20.69 -29.14 31.44
N GLY A 160 -20.85 -30.09 30.52
CA GLY A 160 -22.03 -30.17 29.65
C GLY A 160 -22.31 -31.58 29.16
N LYS A 161 -23.42 -31.75 28.43
CA LYS A 161 -23.86 -33.03 27.86
C LYS A 161 -24.00 -32.91 26.36
N ARG A 162 -23.81 -34.00 25.64
CA ARG A 162 -24.13 -34.08 24.21
C ARG A 162 -25.65 -34.08 24.00
N VAL A 163 -26.12 -33.38 22.97
CA VAL A 163 -27.53 -33.24 22.58
C VAL A 163 -27.65 -33.61 21.10
N GLY A 164 -27.88 -34.90 20.82
CA GLY A 164 -28.02 -35.46 19.47
C GLY A 164 -27.68 -36.96 19.43
N PRO A 165 -28.10 -37.72 18.39
CA PRO A 165 -27.80 -39.15 18.28
C PRO A 165 -26.31 -39.40 18.08
N ASN A 166 -25.80 -40.45 18.74
CA ASN A 166 -24.41 -40.87 18.67
C ASN A 166 -24.06 -41.38 17.26
N PRO A 167 -22.98 -40.92 16.59
CA PRO A 167 -22.46 -41.63 15.43
C PRO A 167 -22.02 -43.02 15.89
N GLY A 168 -22.75 -44.06 15.45
CA GLY A 168 -22.55 -45.44 15.90
C GLY A 168 -21.11 -45.96 15.69
N PRO A 169 -20.71 -47.03 16.40
CA PRO A 169 -19.33 -47.47 16.47
C PRO A 169 -18.80 -47.89 15.09
N THR A 170 -17.67 -47.29 14.69
CA THR A 170 -16.85 -47.80 13.58
C THR A 170 -16.10 -49.05 14.08
N PRO A 171 -16.02 -50.17 13.32
CA PRO A 171 -15.45 -51.42 13.81
C PRO A 171 -13.98 -51.29 14.26
N ALA A 172 -13.65 -51.93 15.38
CA ALA A 172 -12.35 -51.87 16.04
C ALA A 172 -11.21 -52.54 15.21
N PRO A 173 -9.99 -51.94 15.16
CA PRO A 173 -8.80 -52.62 14.69
C PRO A 173 -8.31 -53.66 15.72
N THR A 174 -7.86 -54.81 15.23
CA THR A 174 -7.36 -55.95 16.01
C THR A 174 -6.10 -55.60 16.82
N PRO A 175 -5.93 -56.06 18.08
CA PRO A 175 -4.82 -55.63 18.95
C PRO A 175 -3.50 -56.36 18.64
N ALA A 176 -2.38 -55.62 18.65
CA ALA A 176 -1.05 -56.17 18.87
C ALA A 176 -0.76 -56.24 20.40
N PRO A 177 0.03 -57.23 20.88
CA PRO A 177 0.08 -57.61 22.30
C PRO A 177 0.91 -56.64 23.17
N THR A 178 0.39 -56.40 24.38
CA THR A 178 0.94 -55.53 25.43
C THR A 178 1.92 -56.25 26.36
N ARG A 179 2.93 -55.53 26.88
CA ARG A 179 3.34 -55.39 28.32
C ARG A 179 4.77 -54.83 28.40
N ALA A 180 5.22 -54.10 29.41
CA ALA A 180 4.64 -53.36 30.55
C ALA A 180 5.82 -52.57 31.20
N PRO A 181 5.55 -51.50 31.97
CA PRO A 181 6.55 -50.56 32.48
C PRO A 181 7.02 -50.88 33.91
N THR A 182 8.20 -50.38 34.30
CA THR A 182 8.66 -50.39 35.70
C THR A 182 9.37 -49.08 36.06
N TYR A 183 8.75 -48.32 36.98
CA TYR A 183 9.44 -47.38 37.87
C TYR A 183 9.19 -47.85 39.32
N PRO A 184 10.19 -47.78 40.22
CA PRO A 184 10.00 -48.13 41.63
C PRO A 184 9.71 -46.90 42.53
N PRO A 185 9.14 -47.10 43.74
CA PRO A 185 8.51 -46.07 44.56
C PRO A 185 9.42 -45.50 45.67
N THR A 186 9.01 -44.37 46.25
CA THR A 186 9.65 -43.67 47.38
C THR A 186 9.32 -44.32 48.74
N ALA A 187 10.29 -44.36 49.66
CA ALA A 187 10.07 -44.47 51.11
C ALA A 187 11.05 -43.55 51.88
N ALA A 188 10.58 -43.06 53.05
CA ALA A 188 11.13 -41.98 53.89
C ALA A 188 12.34 -42.39 54.79
N PRO A 189 12.70 -41.65 55.87
CA PRO A 189 13.53 -40.44 55.93
C PRO A 189 14.82 -40.61 56.80
N THR A 190 15.57 -39.51 57.03
CA THR A 190 16.70 -39.27 57.99
C THR A 190 18.09 -39.85 57.61
N THR A 191 19.28 -39.27 57.86
CA THR A 191 19.85 -38.14 58.63
C THR A 191 21.17 -37.65 57.96
N SER A 192 21.55 -36.39 58.21
CA SER A 192 22.86 -35.68 58.15
C SER A 192 24.19 -36.50 58.23
N PRO A 193 25.41 -35.91 58.08
CA PRO A 193 25.91 -34.81 57.22
C PRO A 193 27.35 -35.05 56.64
N THR A 194 27.89 -34.05 55.92
CA THR A 194 29.32 -33.60 55.94
C THR A 194 30.38 -34.13 54.93
N MET A 195 30.91 -33.14 54.17
CA MET A 195 32.27 -32.89 53.62
C MET A 195 32.86 -33.69 52.44
N ALA A 196 33.01 -32.97 51.29
CA ALA A 196 34.25 -32.49 50.63
C ALA A 196 35.52 -33.39 50.55
N PRO A 197 36.52 -33.06 49.72
CA PRO A 197 36.55 -32.65 48.29
C PRO A 197 37.61 -33.47 47.49
N VAL A 198 38.06 -32.94 46.33
CA VAL A 198 39.37 -33.11 45.63
C VAL A 198 39.34 -33.73 44.19
N THR A 199 39.55 -32.81 43.24
CA THR A 199 40.27 -32.75 41.92
C THR A 199 41.39 -33.79 41.59
N PRO A 200 42.13 -33.74 40.44
CA PRO A 200 41.86 -33.31 39.04
C PRO A 200 42.51 -34.19 37.91
N ALA A 201 42.04 -34.00 36.64
CA ALA A 201 42.75 -34.09 35.31
C ALA A 201 43.52 -35.39 34.90
N PRO A 202 44.06 -35.60 33.65
CA PRO A 202 44.09 -34.79 32.41
C PRO A 202 43.81 -35.53 31.04
N THR A 203 43.89 -34.75 29.95
CA THR A 203 43.89 -34.97 28.45
C THR A 203 44.94 -36.03 27.96
N PRO A 204 45.02 -36.57 26.69
CA PRO A 204 45.00 -35.87 25.37
C PRO A 204 44.49 -36.61 24.08
N ALA A 205 44.50 -35.87 22.94
CA ALA A 205 44.35 -36.28 21.51
C ALA A 205 45.58 -37.10 20.98
N PRO A 206 45.81 -37.48 19.68
CA PRO A 206 45.17 -37.17 18.36
C PRO A 206 45.04 -38.38 17.37
N THR A 207 44.75 -38.18 16.05
CA THR A 207 45.46 -38.75 14.83
C THR A 207 44.60 -38.78 13.53
N GLN A 208 45.27 -38.61 12.37
CA GLN A 208 44.81 -38.38 10.98
C GLN A 208 44.59 -39.65 10.10
N ALA A 209 43.83 -39.45 9.01
CA ALA A 209 43.78 -40.01 7.62
C ALA A 209 44.32 -41.41 7.21
N PRO A 210 43.68 -42.03 6.18
CA PRO A 210 44.42 -42.50 4.99
C PRO A 210 43.73 -42.25 3.61
N VAL A 211 44.46 -42.56 2.52
CA VAL A 211 44.33 -42.12 1.12
C VAL A 211 44.21 -43.33 0.13
N THR A 212 43.34 -43.22 -0.92
CA THR A 212 43.13 -43.91 -2.26
C THR A 212 43.30 -45.45 -2.46
N PRO A 213 42.74 -46.14 -3.52
CA PRO A 213 42.87 -45.89 -4.98
C PRO A 213 41.61 -46.10 -5.90
N ALA A 214 41.71 -45.70 -7.18
CA ALA A 214 40.74 -45.91 -8.29
C ALA A 214 40.87 -47.29 -8.99
N PRO A 215 39.89 -47.78 -9.81
CA PRO A 215 40.02 -47.70 -11.30
C PRO A 215 38.72 -47.70 -12.20
N THR A 216 38.84 -47.01 -13.37
CA THR A 216 38.47 -47.33 -14.79
C THR A 216 37.03 -47.42 -15.39
N GLN A 217 36.81 -46.53 -16.39
CA GLN A 217 36.06 -46.48 -17.69
C GLN A 217 35.53 -47.79 -18.36
N ALA A 218 34.63 -47.86 -19.37
CA ALA A 218 33.67 -47.05 -20.17
C ALA A 218 32.80 -48.08 -20.98
N PRO A 219 31.74 -47.70 -21.74
CA PRO A 219 31.94 -47.59 -23.19
C PRO A 219 31.15 -46.45 -23.88
N VAL A 220 31.55 -46.17 -25.13
CA VAL A 220 31.16 -45.01 -25.97
C VAL A 220 30.56 -45.48 -27.32
N THR A 221 29.75 -44.60 -27.94
CA THR A 221 29.43 -44.38 -29.40
C THR A 221 28.37 -45.28 -30.09
N PRO A 222 27.76 -44.87 -31.25
CA PRO A 222 27.72 -43.57 -31.96
C PRO A 222 26.33 -43.11 -32.49
N ALA A 223 26.30 -41.87 -33.02
CA ALA A 223 25.18 -41.21 -33.72
C ALA A 223 24.87 -41.77 -35.14
N PRO A 224 23.70 -41.41 -35.70
CA PRO A 224 23.61 -41.15 -37.15
C PRO A 224 22.84 -39.86 -37.52
N THR A 225 23.01 -39.49 -38.79
CA THR A 225 22.87 -38.18 -39.42
C THR A 225 21.62 -38.08 -40.33
N GLN A 226 21.12 -36.85 -40.51
CA GLN A 226 20.31 -36.27 -41.62
C GLN A 226 18.79 -36.54 -41.79
N ALA A 227 18.06 -35.40 -41.83
CA ALA A 227 16.79 -34.98 -42.47
C ALA A 227 15.68 -36.00 -42.82
N PRO A 228 14.40 -35.63 -42.55
CA PRO A 228 13.53 -35.20 -43.65
C PRO A 228 12.53 -34.06 -43.33
N THR A 229 12.34 -33.20 -44.33
CA THR A 229 11.07 -32.70 -44.88
C THR A 229 10.04 -31.98 -44.00
N GLN A 230 9.94 -30.66 -44.24
CA GLN A 230 8.76 -29.77 -44.25
C GLN A 230 7.61 -30.02 -43.25
N ALA A 231 7.51 -29.10 -42.27
CA ALA A 231 6.27 -28.86 -41.53
C ALA A 231 5.29 -28.00 -42.37
N PRO A 232 3.96 -28.15 -42.21
CA PRO A 232 2.97 -27.53 -43.07
C PRO A 232 2.91 -26.02 -42.88
N VAL A 233 3.03 -25.28 -43.99
CA VAL A 233 2.72 -23.85 -44.05
C VAL A 233 1.20 -23.71 -43.90
N THR A 234 0.76 -23.04 -42.84
CA THR A 234 -0.64 -22.60 -42.75
C THR A 234 -0.78 -21.34 -43.61
N PRO A 235 -1.75 -21.25 -44.54
CA PRO A 235 -1.87 -20.14 -45.47
C PRO A 235 -2.17 -18.81 -44.77
N ALA A 236 -1.59 -17.73 -45.30
CA ALA A 236 -2.04 -16.37 -45.03
C ALA A 236 -3.54 -16.23 -45.36
N PRO A 237 -4.31 -15.44 -44.59
CA PRO A 237 -5.71 -15.21 -44.93
C PRO A 237 -5.81 -14.48 -46.28
N THR A 238 -6.55 -15.12 -47.18
CA THR A 238 -6.98 -14.63 -48.48
C THR A 238 -7.63 -13.24 -48.36
N GLN A 239 -7.26 -12.33 -49.25
CA GLN A 239 -7.98 -11.09 -49.48
C GLN A 239 -9.37 -11.43 -50.05
N ASP A 240 -10.41 -11.12 -49.30
CA ASP A 240 -11.78 -11.06 -49.78
C ASP A 240 -12.14 -9.65 -50.26
N PRO A 241 -13.15 -9.53 -51.14
CA PRO A 241 -13.02 -8.82 -52.41
C PRO A 241 -13.23 -7.30 -52.34
N VAL A 242 -12.44 -6.60 -53.16
CA VAL A 242 -12.68 -5.21 -53.55
C VAL A 242 -14.06 -5.11 -54.19
N THR A 243 -15.01 -4.56 -53.43
CA THR A 243 -16.34 -4.19 -53.93
C THR A 243 -16.35 -2.67 -54.16
N PRO A 244 -16.92 -2.17 -55.29
CA PRO A 244 -16.60 -0.85 -55.81
C PRO A 244 -17.17 0.31 -54.97
N ALA A 245 -16.54 1.47 -55.13
CA ALA A 245 -16.92 2.74 -54.53
C ALA A 245 -18.43 3.03 -54.65
N PRO A 246 -19.08 3.55 -53.59
CA PRO A 246 -20.47 3.97 -53.69
C PRO A 246 -20.56 5.23 -54.57
N THR A 247 -21.31 5.08 -55.66
CA THR A 247 -21.80 6.12 -56.55
C THR A 247 -22.41 7.28 -55.77
N GLN A 248 -22.09 8.51 -56.19
CA GLN A 248 -22.66 9.75 -55.67
C GLN A 248 -24.19 9.70 -55.65
N ALA A 249 -24.77 9.91 -54.47
CA ALA A 249 -26.17 10.28 -54.30
C ALA A 249 -26.31 11.80 -54.48
N PRO A 250 -27.47 12.29 -54.96
CA PRO A 250 -27.59 13.57 -55.65
C PRO A 250 -27.45 14.78 -54.72
N VAL A 251 -26.72 15.77 -55.22
CA VAL A 251 -26.63 17.12 -54.64
C VAL A 251 -28.04 17.73 -54.64
N THR A 252 -28.58 17.94 -53.44
CA THR A 252 -29.80 18.74 -53.23
C THR A 252 -29.39 20.06 -52.57
N PRO A 253 -29.90 21.23 -53.00
CA PRO A 253 -29.37 22.53 -52.59
C PRO A 253 -29.54 22.82 -51.10
N ALA A 254 -28.63 23.64 -50.59
CA ALA A 254 -28.63 24.16 -49.22
C ALA A 254 -29.98 24.77 -48.82
N PRO A 255 -30.49 24.50 -47.61
CA PRO A 255 -31.59 25.27 -47.06
C PRO A 255 -31.11 26.68 -46.70
N THR A 256 -31.77 27.65 -47.32
CA THR A 256 -31.67 29.09 -47.06
C THR A 256 -31.79 29.41 -45.56
N GLN A 257 -30.96 30.34 -45.10
CA GLN A 257 -30.97 30.89 -43.75
C GLN A 257 -32.38 31.28 -43.29
N ALA A 258 -32.79 30.79 -42.12
CA ALA A 258 -33.90 31.39 -41.39
C ALA A 258 -33.44 32.71 -40.75
N PRO A 259 -34.32 33.74 -40.66
CA PRO A 259 -33.91 35.10 -40.33
C PRO A 259 -33.44 35.23 -38.88
N VAL A 260 -32.32 35.93 -38.73
CA VAL A 260 -31.80 36.42 -37.45
C VAL A 260 -32.77 37.46 -36.90
N THR A 261 -33.38 37.20 -35.74
CA THR A 261 -34.11 38.24 -35.00
C THR A 261 -33.09 39.00 -34.15
N PRO A 262 -32.97 40.33 -34.30
CA PRO A 262 -31.98 41.12 -33.56
C PRO A 262 -32.36 41.29 -32.08
N THR A 263 -31.32 41.30 -31.25
CA THR A 263 -31.32 41.65 -29.83
C THR A 263 -31.88 43.06 -29.60
N PRO A 264 -32.69 43.32 -28.55
CA PRO A 264 -33.26 44.64 -28.30
C PRO A 264 -32.18 45.67 -27.96
N THR A 265 -32.17 46.76 -28.71
CA THR A 265 -31.37 47.98 -28.48
C THR A 265 -31.87 48.70 -27.21
N GLN A 266 -30.93 49.23 -26.41
CA GLN A 266 -31.24 50.12 -25.29
C GLN A 266 -32.11 51.32 -25.74
N PRO A 267 -33.10 51.73 -24.94
CA PRO A 267 -33.82 52.99 -25.17
C PRO A 267 -32.93 54.22 -24.87
N PRO A 268 -33.22 55.36 -25.51
CA PRO A 268 -32.35 56.54 -25.49
C PRO A 268 -32.35 57.24 -24.13
N VAL A 269 -31.19 57.82 -23.80
CA VAL A 269 -30.98 58.69 -22.64
C VAL A 269 -31.69 60.02 -22.87
N THR A 270 -32.71 60.31 -22.06
CA THR A 270 -33.34 61.63 -21.97
C THR A 270 -32.55 62.51 -20.99
N PRO A 271 -32.28 63.80 -21.30
CA PRO A 271 -31.51 64.67 -20.40
C PRO A 271 -32.25 64.98 -19.10
N ALA A 272 -31.46 65.11 -18.03
CA ALA A 272 -31.92 65.46 -16.68
C ALA A 272 -32.62 66.84 -16.64
N PRO A 273 -33.69 67.00 -15.83
CA PRO A 273 -34.27 68.31 -15.57
C PRO A 273 -33.40 69.11 -14.58
N THR A 274 -33.25 70.39 -14.87
CA THR A 274 -32.55 71.41 -14.08
C THR A 274 -33.17 71.55 -12.68
N GLN A 275 -32.34 71.57 -11.64
CA GLN A 275 -32.78 71.88 -10.27
C GLN A 275 -33.22 73.35 -10.14
N PRO A 276 -34.35 73.65 -9.47
CA PRO A 276 -34.63 74.99 -8.95
C PRO A 276 -33.84 75.24 -7.64
N PRO A 277 -33.62 76.52 -7.27
CA PRO A 277 -32.62 76.91 -6.27
C PRO A 277 -33.05 76.62 -4.83
N VAL A 278 -32.02 76.41 -4.02
CA VAL A 278 -32.00 76.09 -2.59
C VAL A 278 -32.72 77.16 -1.74
N THR A 279 -33.52 76.72 -0.77
CA THR A 279 -33.94 77.54 0.38
C THR A 279 -33.39 76.88 1.66
N PRO A 280 -32.72 77.63 2.57
CA PRO A 280 -32.09 77.03 3.75
C PRO A 280 -33.11 76.78 4.86
N ALA A 281 -33.04 75.58 5.47
CA ALA A 281 -33.74 75.23 6.70
C ALA A 281 -32.83 75.43 7.94
N PRO A 282 -33.39 75.72 9.12
CA PRO A 282 -32.67 76.32 10.24
C PRO A 282 -31.92 75.32 11.13
N THR A 283 -30.92 75.87 11.81
CA THR A 283 -29.95 75.27 12.73
C THR A 283 -30.58 74.43 13.84
N GLN A 284 -30.09 73.20 14.05
CA GLN A 284 -30.31 72.43 15.28
C GLN A 284 -29.13 72.57 16.26
N PRO A 285 -29.37 72.49 17.60
CA PRO A 285 -28.37 72.65 18.65
C PRO A 285 -27.44 71.42 18.81
N PRO A 286 -26.34 71.53 19.56
CA PRO A 286 -25.24 70.58 19.52
C PRO A 286 -25.55 69.30 20.28
N VAL A 287 -25.20 68.14 19.71
CA VAL A 287 -25.15 66.87 20.42
C VAL A 287 -23.73 66.30 20.32
N THR A 288 -23.21 65.97 21.50
CA THR A 288 -21.90 65.46 21.92
C THR A 288 -21.20 64.48 20.95
N PRO A 289 -19.86 64.55 20.77
CA PRO A 289 -19.15 63.68 19.83
C PRO A 289 -19.18 62.20 20.27
N ALA A 290 -19.55 61.33 19.33
CA ALA A 290 -19.33 59.90 19.41
C ALA A 290 -17.82 59.59 19.28
N PRO A 291 -17.31 58.51 19.91
CA PRO A 291 -15.90 58.17 19.86
C PRO A 291 -15.45 57.86 18.43
N THR A 292 -14.32 58.45 18.03
CA THR A 292 -13.66 58.23 16.75
C THR A 292 -13.42 56.74 16.52
N GLN A 293 -14.12 56.15 15.55
CA GLN A 293 -13.74 54.83 15.04
C GLN A 293 -12.42 55.00 14.29
N VAL A 294 -11.40 54.28 14.76
CA VAL A 294 -10.17 54.05 14.01
C VAL A 294 -10.55 53.42 12.66
N PRO A 295 -10.03 53.89 11.52
CA PRO A 295 -10.35 53.28 10.23
C PRO A 295 -9.92 51.81 10.25
N THR A 296 -10.88 50.90 10.13
CA THR A 296 -10.60 49.50 9.82
C THR A 296 -9.86 49.48 8.47
N PRO A 297 -8.65 48.88 8.39
CA PRO A 297 -7.96 48.73 7.12
C PRO A 297 -8.88 48.02 6.12
N ALA A 298 -8.91 48.51 4.88
CA ALA A 298 -9.56 47.80 3.79
C ALA A 298 -9.04 46.35 3.76
N PRO A 299 -9.90 45.33 3.50
CA PRO A 299 -9.44 43.96 3.40
C PRO A 299 -8.36 43.90 2.32
N THR A 300 -7.15 43.53 2.73
CA THR A 300 -6.05 43.22 1.82
C THR A 300 -6.58 42.25 0.76
N PRO A 301 -6.37 42.49 -0.54
CA PRO A 301 -6.71 41.50 -1.56
C PRO A 301 -6.07 40.17 -1.16
N VAL A 302 -6.86 39.11 -1.08
CA VAL A 302 -6.32 37.76 -0.88
C VAL A 302 -5.28 37.57 -2.00
N PRO A 303 -4.01 37.30 -1.69
CA PRO A 303 -3.01 37.13 -2.73
C PRO A 303 -3.49 36.02 -3.67
N SER A 304 -3.49 36.28 -4.99
CA SER A 304 -3.75 35.25 -5.98
C SER A 304 -2.53 34.33 -6.03
N CYS A 305 -2.45 33.40 -5.09
CA CYS A 305 -1.33 32.46 -5.01
C CYS A 305 -1.53 31.38 -6.07
N SER A 306 -0.76 31.42 -7.16
CA SER A 306 -0.60 30.28 -8.06
C SER A 306 -0.05 29.09 -7.27
N ARG A 307 -0.53 27.87 -7.55
CA ARG A 307 -0.04 26.65 -6.91
C ARG A 307 1.14 26.09 -7.69
N THR A 308 2.32 26.14 -7.08
CA THR A 308 3.54 25.50 -7.59
C THR A 308 4.09 24.59 -6.51
N ARG A 309 3.98 23.27 -6.71
CA ARG A 309 4.58 22.27 -5.81
C ARG A 309 6.06 22.14 -6.13
N LYS A 310 6.91 22.25 -5.12
CA LYS A 310 8.37 22.19 -5.25
C LYS A 310 8.93 20.97 -4.51
N SER A 311 10.15 20.55 -4.83
CA SER A 311 10.85 19.61 -3.95
C SER A 311 11.05 20.27 -2.59
N TRP A 312 11.16 19.46 -1.53
CA TRP A 312 11.51 19.99 -0.22
C TRP A 312 12.82 20.81 -0.25
N ASP A 313 13.81 20.37 -1.03
CA ASP A 313 15.09 21.06 -1.19
C ASP A 313 14.98 22.42 -1.88
N ALA A 314 13.97 22.60 -2.73
CA ALA A 314 13.71 23.87 -3.41
C ALA A 314 12.88 24.86 -2.56
N LEU A 315 12.32 24.41 -1.43
CA LEU A 315 11.67 25.32 -0.48
C LEU A 315 12.71 26.14 0.28
N THR A 316 12.45 27.45 0.41
CA THR A 316 13.14 28.32 1.36
C THR A 316 12.84 27.91 2.80
N ASP A 317 13.70 28.30 3.74
CA ASP A 317 13.46 28.04 5.18
C ASP A 317 12.13 28.60 5.67
N SER A 318 11.72 29.76 5.13
CA SER A 318 10.41 30.34 5.43
C SER A 318 9.26 29.49 4.89
N GLU A 319 9.36 28.96 3.67
CA GLU A 319 8.33 28.06 3.11
C GLU A 319 8.24 26.75 3.92
N LYS A 320 9.39 26.17 4.30
CA LYS A 320 9.44 24.97 5.15
C LYS A 320 8.82 25.23 6.52
N ALA A 321 9.12 26.37 7.14
CA ALA A 321 8.55 26.76 8.43
C ALA A 321 7.03 26.94 8.33
N THR A 322 6.55 27.64 7.30
CA THR A 322 5.12 27.85 7.04
C THR A 322 4.40 26.52 6.80
N TYR A 323 4.95 25.62 5.99
CA TYR A 323 4.37 24.30 5.75
C TYR A 323 4.28 23.46 7.04
N LYS A 324 5.38 23.35 7.81
CA LYS A 324 5.38 22.64 9.10
C LYS A 324 4.38 23.25 10.08
N LYS A 325 4.24 24.57 10.09
CA LYS A 325 3.26 25.27 10.94
C LYS A 325 1.82 24.98 10.52
N ALA A 326 1.55 24.90 9.21
CA ALA A 326 0.23 24.53 8.70
C ALA A 326 -0.13 23.08 9.10
N ILE A 327 0.82 22.15 8.96
CA ILE A 327 0.67 20.75 9.41
C ILE A 327 0.36 20.70 10.92
N GLU A 328 1.19 21.33 11.75
CA GLU A 328 0.98 21.39 13.20
C GLU A 328 -0.39 21.99 13.55
N THR A 329 -0.79 23.07 12.87
CA THR A 329 -2.08 23.73 13.10
C THR A 329 -3.25 22.81 12.73
N SER A 330 -3.12 22.05 11.64
CA SER A 330 -4.14 21.08 11.23
C SER A 330 -4.28 19.93 12.24
N MET A 331 -3.16 19.48 12.81
CA MET A 331 -3.10 18.47 13.86
C MET A 331 -3.77 18.97 15.15
N ASN A 332 -3.44 20.19 15.58
CA ASN A 332 -4.00 20.81 16.79
C ASN A 332 -5.51 21.05 16.69
N LYS A 333 -6.02 21.31 15.48
CA LYS A 333 -7.47 21.44 15.21
C LYS A 333 -8.19 20.10 15.05
N GLY A 334 -7.45 18.99 15.02
CA GLY A 334 -7.98 17.65 14.77
C GLY A 334 -8.30 17.37 13.29
N TYR A 335 -8.11 18.33 12.38
CA TYR A 335 -8.46 18.17 10.96
C TYR A 335 -7.55 17.18 10.23
N TYR A 336 -6.26 17.15 10.60
CA TYR A 336 -5.29 16.20 10.04
C TYR A 336 -5.76 14.75 10.18
N ASP A 337 -6.39 14.44 11.31
CA ASP A 337 -6.86 13.10 11.62
C ASP A 337 -8.00 12.61 10.70
N HIS A 338 -8.85 13.52 10.24
CA HIS A 338 -9.93 13.19 9.31
C HIS A 338 -9.39 12.67 7.99
N PHE A 339 -8.24 13.17 7.52
CA PHE A 339 -7.58 12.64 6.33
C PHE A 339 -7.01 11.24 6.55
N ALA A 340 -6.39 10.98 7.71
CA ALA A 340 -5.98 9.62 8.05
C ALA A 340 -7.16 8.64 8.11
N LYS A 341 -8.32 9.07 8.62
CA LYS A 341 -9.57 8.28 8.60
C LYS A 341 -10.11 8.05 7.19
N ILE A 342 -10.02 9.04 6.31
CA ILE A 342 -10.46 8.89 4.91
C ILE A 342 -9.67 7.77 4.22
N HIS A 343 -8.35 7.78 4.36
CA HIS A 343 -7.49 6.77 3.74
C HIS A 343 -7.67 5.36 4.34
N ARG A 344 -7.96 5.27 5.64
CA ARG A 344 -8.22 3.99 6.34
C ARG A 344 -9.59 3.39 6.02
N ASN A 345 -10.57 4.18 5.55
CA ASN A 345 -11.91 3.68 5.29
C ASN A 345 -11.89 2.52 4.29
N GLN A 346 -12.52 1.41 4.66
CA GLN A 346 -12.51 0.16 3.88
C GLN A 346 -12.99 0.32 2.44
N MET A 347 -14.10 1.04 2.24
CA MET A 347 -14.70 1.19 0.91
C MET A 347 -13.84 2.06 0.00
N THR A 348 -13.18 3.05 0.59
CA THR A 348 -12.21 3.91 -0.08
C THR A 348 -10.91 3.18 -0.37
N TRP A 349 -10.38 2.37 0.56
CA TRP A 349 -9.13 1.63 0.37
C TRP A 349 -9.17 0.73 -0.87
N TYR A 350 -10.23 -0.07 -1.03
CA TYR A 350 -10.37 -0.98 -2.19
C TYR A 350 -10.55 -0.28 -3.53
N GLU A 351 -10.81 1.03 -3.51
CA GLU A 351 -10.88 1.84 -4.71
C GLU A 351 -9.57 2.57 -4.93
N ALA A 352 -9.00 3.16 -3.87
CA ALA A 352 -7.77 3.90 -3.88
C ALA A 352 -6.53 3.03 -4.20
N HIS A 353 -6.56 1.73 -3.88
CA HIS A 353 -5.41 0.84 -4.02
C HIS A 353 -5.70 -0.43 -4.81
N GLY A 354 -4.72 -0.87 -5.59
CA GLY A 354 -4.82 -2.08 -6.41
C GLY A 354 -5.77 -1.94 -7.60
N THR A 355 -6.06 -0.71 -8.03
CA THR A 355 -7.01 -0.41 -9.11
C THR A 355 -6.46 0.58 -10.12
N CYS A 356 -7.18 0.77 -11.24
CA CYS A 356 -6.85 1.76 -12.26
C CYS A 356 -7.00 3.21 -11.79
N VAL A 357 -7.59 3.46 -10.61
CA VAL A 357 -7.89 4.81 -10.15
C VAL A 357 -6.95 5.35 -9.08
N PHE A 358 -5.95 4.56 -8.66
CA PHE A 358 -4.97 4.91 -7.63
C PHE A 358 -4.40 6.33 -7.78
N LEU A 359 -3.87 6.68 -8.95
CA LEU A 359 -3.24 7.99 -9.18
C LEU A 359 -4.24 9.16 -9.04
N TYR A 360 -5.45 9.00 -9.57
CA TYR A 360 -6.48 10.04 -9.56
C TYR A 360 -7.09 10.22 -8.17
N TRP A 361 -7.33 9.12 -7.47
CA TRP A 361 -7.86 9.13 -6.12
C TRP A 361 -6.91 9.89 -5.18
N HIS A 362 -5.62 9.55 -5.23
CA HIS A 362 -4.59 10.21 -4.42
C HIS A 362 -4.35 11.68 -4.84
N ARG A 363 -4.44 12.02 -6.14
CA ARG A 363 -4.42 13.43 -6.60
C ARG A 363 -5.53 14.25 -5.95
N ARG A 364 -6.76 13.74 -5.96
CA ARG A 364 -7.89 14.41 -5.33
C ARG A 364 -7.71 14.53 -3.81
N PHE A 365 -7.16 13.50 -3.18
CA PHE A 365 -6.86 13.48 -1.76
C PHE A 365 -5.85 14.58 -1.38
N LEU A 366 -4.78 14.74 -2.16
CA LEU A 366 -3.80 15.81 -2.01
C LEU A 366 -4.43 17.20 -2.15
N LEU A 367 -5.30 17.41 -3.14
CA LEU A 367 -5.98 18.70 -3.34
C LEU A 367 -6.87 19.06 -2.15
N GLY A 368 -7.64 18.11 -1.62
CA GLY A 368 -8.44 18.32 -0.42
C GLY A 368 -7.60 18.65 0.80
N PHE A 369 -6.48 17.95 0.98
CA PHE A 369 -5.56 18.21 2.10
C PHE A 369 -4.89 19.59 2.00
N GLU A 370 -4.41 19.94 0.81
CA GLU A 370 -3.82 21.26 0.54
C GLU A 370 -4.84 22.39 0.75
N ASN A 371 -6.08 22.21 0.31
CA ASN A 371 -7.17 23.17 0.57
C ASN A 371 -7.45 23.32 2.07
N MET A 372 -7.46 22.22 2.82
CA MET A 372 -7.60 22.25 4.26
C MET A 372 -6.47 23.07 4.89
N LEU A 373 -5.19 22.82 4.55
CA LEU A 373 -4.06 23.59 5.08
C LEU A 373 -4.18 25.09 4.77
N ARG A 374 -4.52 25.44 3.52
CA ARG A 374 -4.68 26.83 3.08
C ARG A 374 -5.83 27.56 3.76
N SER A 375 -6.81 26.83 4.29
CA SER A 375 -7.98 27.39 4.97
C SER A 375 -7.76 27.72 6.45
N LEU A 376 -6.67 27.22 7.08
CA LEU A 376 -6.50 27.30 8.53
C LEU A 376 -6.15 28.70 9.03
N ASP A 377 -5.39 29.45 8.24
CA ASP A 377 -4.90 30.80 8.55
C ASP A 377 -4.53 31.55 7.26
N PRO A 378 -4.74 32.87 7.15
CA PRO A 378 -4.34 33.65 5.97
C PRO A 378 -2.86 33.53 5.59
N SER A 379 -1.97 33.31 6.55
CA SER A 379 -0.53 33.08 6.27
C SER A 379 -0.26 31.77 5.53
N PHE A 380 -1.19 30.81 5.56
CA PHE A 380 -1.10 29.56 4.82
C PHE A 380 -1.79 29.62 3.45
N ALA A 381 -2.37 30.76 3.07
CA ALA A 381 -3.16 30.89 1.84
C ALA A 381 -2.39 30.49 0.57
N CYS A 382 -1.05 30.55 0.58
CA CYS A 382 -0.21 30.13 -0.54
C CYS A 382 0.47 28.77 -0.35
N VAL A 383 0.21 28.05 0.75
CA VAL A 383 0.86 26.75 1.01
C VAL A 383 0.51 25.75 -0.09
N THR A 384 1.53 25.01 -0.52
CA THR A 384 1.43 23.86 -1.41
C THR A 384 2.16 22.68 -0.78
N ILE A 385 1.73 21.46 -1.09
CA ILE A 385 2.40 20.25 -0.61
C ILE A 385 3.75 20.11 -1.35
N PRO A 386 4.91 20.09 -0.66
CA PRO A 386 6.18 19.81 -1.30
C PRO A 386 6.32 18.31 -1.59
N TYR A 387 7.12 17.95 -2.58
CA TYR A 387 7.42 16.55 -2.88
C TYR A 387 8.76 16.09 -2.30
N PHE A 388 8.83 14.82 -1.90
CA PHE A 388 10.02 14.13 -1.44
C PHE A 388 10.79 13.60 -2.65
N ASP A 389 11.88 14.25 -3.04
CA ASP A 389 12.67 13.88 -4.23
C ASP A 389 13.63 12.70 -3.99
N TYR A 390 13.06 11.53 -3.68
CA TYR A 390 13.85 10.32 -3.46
C TYR A 390 14.62 9.87 -4.71
N VAL A 391 14.30 10.38 -5.90
CA VAL A 391 15.07 10.11 -7.13
C VAL A 391 16.47 10.67 -6.97
N GLN A 392 16.53 11.94 -6.58
CA GLN A 392 17.77 12.66 -6.34
C GLN A 392 18.49 12.21 -5.09
N ASP A 393 17.78 11.85 -4.03
CA ASP A 393 18.40 11.31 -2.82
C ASP A 393 19.02 9.92 -3.06
N SER A 394 18.40 9.09 -3.92
CA SER A 394 18.96 7.78 -4.29
C SER A 394 20.26 7.89 -5.10
N VAL A 395 20.45 8.97 -5.87
CA VAL A 395 21.68 9.24 -6.61
C VAL A 395 22.81 9.55 -5.64
N ALA A 396 22.56 10.44 -4.67
CA ALA A 396 23.54 10.77 -3.63
C ALA A 396 23.93 9.52 -2.80
N PHE A 397 22.97 8.65 -2.49
CA PHE A 397 23.22 7.37 -1.84
C PHE A 397 24.15 6.48 -2.68
N ARG A 398 23.85 6.29 -3.97
CA ARG A 398 24.69 5.47 -4.86
C ARG A 398 26.09 6.04 -5.07
N ALA A 399 26.22 7.37 -5.06
CA ALA A 399 27.50 8.06 -5.15
C ALA A 399 28.35 7.95 -3.85
N GLY A 400 27.80 7.39 -2.77
CA GLY A 400 28.48 7.24 -1.48
C GLY A 400 28.61 8.56 -0.71
N GLU A 401 27.82 9.59 -1.06
CA GLU A 401 27.83 10.88 -0.35
C GLU A 401 27.09 10.80 1.00
N CYS A 402 26.24 9.79 1.15
CA CYS A 402 25.42 9.50 2.32
C CYS A 402 25.11 8.00 2.36
N SER A 403 24.56 7.51 3.47
CA SER A 403 24.41 6.07 3.71
C SER A 403 23.05 5.66 4.25
N SER A 404 22.07 6.56 4.28
CA SER A 404 20.72 6.30 4.80
C SER A 404 19.72 7.38 4.39
N VAL A 405 18.42 7.10 4.52
CA VAL A 405 17.34 8.07 4.26
C VAL A 405 17.59 9.38 4.99
N SER A 406 17.91 9.36 6.29
CA SER A 406 18.18 10.58 7.06
C SER A 406 19.46 11.29 6.61
N SER A 407 20.50 10.58 6.19
CA SER A 407 21.76 11.24 5.78
C SER A 407 21.70 11.79 4.35
N CYS A 408 20.90 11.21 3.47
CA CYS A 408 20.71 11.72 2.11
C CYS A 408 19.64 12.81 2.04
N SER A 409 18.47 12.58 2.64
CA SER A 409 17.28 13.40 2.39
C SER A 409 17.08 14.55 3.37
N ALA A 410 16.98 15.78 2.86
CA ALA A 410 16.74 16.95 3.70
C ALA A 410 15.35 16.93 4.35
N ILE A 411 14.32 16.48 3.62
CA ILE A 411 12.98 16.34 4.20
C ILE A 411 12.96 15.31 5.32
N ALA A 412 13.72 14.21 5.18
CA ALA A 412 13.81 13.22 6.24
C ALA A 412 14.39 13.82 7.52
N ARG A 413 15.51 14.55 7.41
CA ARG A 413 16.13 15.25 8.57
C ARG A 413 15.18 16.23 9.23
N ASP A 414 14.55 17.08 8.43
CA ASP A 414 13.69 18.15 8.94
C ASP A 414 12.43 17.60 9.60
N LEU A 415 11.86 16.51 9.08
CA LEU A 415 10.66 15.86 9.64
C LEU A 415 10.97 14.91 10.79
N SER A 416 12.18 14.33 10.88
CA SER A 416 12.59 13.58 12.09
C SER A 416 12.59 14.46 13.34
N GLY A 417 12.97 15.73 13.20
CA GLY A 417 12.90 16.73 14.28
C GLY A 417 11.53 17.35 14.51
N PHE A 418 10.55 17.09 13.63
CA PHE A 418 9.21 17.68 13.73
C PHE A 418 8.35 16.90 14.74
N GLN A 419 7.94 17.59 15.80
CA GLN A 419 7.17 17.03 16.92
C GLN A 419 5.95 17.90 17.18
N THR A 420 4.82 17.28 17.48
CA THR A 420 3.56 17.95 17.85
C THR A 420 2.88 17.13 18.96
N SER A 421 1.74 17.60 19.47
CA SER A 421 0.92 16.77 20.37
C SER A 421 0.22 15.59 19.67
N TYR A 422 0.15 15.60 18.33
CA TYR A 422 -0.36 14.48 17.54
C TYR A 422 0.74 13.42 17.41
N THR A 423 0.38 12.16 17.67
CA THR A 423 1.33 11.05 17.72
C THR A 423 1.20 10.14 16.51
N TRP A 424 2.34 9.74 15.97
CA TRP A 424 2.48 8.72 14.92
C TRP A 424 3.75 7.91 15.18
N SER A 425 3.82 6.74 14.55
CA SER A 425 5.00 5.88 14.58
C SER A 425 5.82 6.05 13.31
N ARG A 426 7.13 6.28 13.45
CA ARG A 426 8.07 6.48 12.35
C ARG A 426 9.07 5.32 12.32
N GLY A 427 9.43 4.84 11.13
CA GLY A 427 10.55 3.91 10.98
C GLY A 427 11.89 4.55 11.32
N ASP A 428 12.91 3.72 11.50
CA ASP A 428 14.27 4.21 11.75
C ASP A 428 14.95 4.64 10.44
N TRP A 429 14.78 5.90 10.07
CA TRP A 429 15.38 6.46 8.86
C TRP A 429 16.90 6.64 8.93
N SER A 430 17.49 6.51 10.13
CA SER A 430 18.95 6.62 10.30
C SER A 430 19.69 5.38 9.78
N SER A 431 18.99 4.23 9.73
CA SER A 431 19.50 2.94 9.25
C SER A 431 18.80 2.43 7.98
N ALA A 432 17.82 3.16 7.46
CA ALA A 432 17.08 2.79 6.26
C ALA A 432 17.88 3.13 4.98
N ASP A 433 18.10 2.14 4.12
CA ASP A 433 18.84 2.28 2.85
C ASP A 433 17.90 2.46 1.65
N PHE A 434 18.25 3.33 0.70
CA PHE A 434 17.48 3.48 -0.53
C PHE A 434 17.48 2.18 -1.33
N THR A 435 16.38 1.89 -2.02
CA THR A 435 16.23 0.69 -2.87
C THR A 435 16.34 1.06 -4.36
N PRO A 436 16.67 0.09 -5.24
CA PRO A 436 16.75 0.31 -6.68
C PRO A 436 15.48 0.92 -7.30
N ASP A 437 14.28 0.54 -6.84
CA ASP A 437 13.00 1.10 -7.29
C ASP A 437 12.90 2.64 -7.22
N MET A 438 13.73 3.30 -6.40
CA MET A 438 13.75 4.77 -6.25
C MET A 438 14.69 5.47 -7.24
N SER A 439 15.46 4.71 -8.01
CA SER A 439 16.37 5.25 -9.02
C SER A 439 15.62 5.79 -10.24
N HIS A 440 16.26 6.72 -10.93
CA HIS A 440 15.73 7.31 -12.16
C HIS A 440 15.44 6.26 -13.25
N ILE A 441 16.25 5.20 -13.39
CA ILE A 441 16.08 4.20 -14.45
C ILE A 441 14.89 3.28 -14.15
N ASN A 442 14.74 2.87 -12.89
CA ASN A 442 13.60 2.06 -12.45
C ASN A 442 12.29 2.86 -12.58
N ILE A 443 12.29 4.12 -12.14
CA ILE A 443 11.14 5.02 -12.31
C ILE A 443 10.82 5.22 -13.80
N LYS A 444 11.82 5.41 -14.66
CA LYS A 444 11.61 5.50 -16.11
C LYS A 444 10.97 4.23 -16.68
N GLN A 445 11.44 3.03 -16.30
CA GLN A 445 10.85 1.77 -16.78
C GLN A 445 9.37 1.62 -16.43
N VAL A 446 8.96 2.23 -15.32
CA VAL A 446 7.56 2.24 -14.88
C VAL A 446 6.75 3.32 -15.62
N VAL A 447 7.24 4.55 -15.65
CA VAL A 447 6.48 5.74 -16.10
C VAL A 447 6.58 5.95 -17.61
N LEU A 448 7.78 5.84 -18.18
CA LEU A 448 8.08 6.10 -19.60
C LEU A 448 8.91 4.95 -20.23
N PRO A 449 8.38 3.71 -20.25
CA PRO A 449 9.08 2.60 -20.87
C PRO A 449 9.27 2.84 -22.37
N SER A 450 10.53 2.78 -22.81
CA SER A 450 10.91 2.96 -24.22
C SER A 450 10.26 1.88 -25.10
N GLY A 451 9.74 2.28 -26.26
CA GLY A 451 9.13 1.37 -27.23
C GLY A 451 7.79 0.75 -26.79
N SER A 452 7.17 1.26 -25.72
CA SER A 452 5.88 0.79 -25.22
C SER A 452 4.86 1.93 -25.16
N SER A 453 3.60 1.62 -25.52
CA SER A 453 2.45 2.52 -25.38
C SER A 453 1.51 2.00 -24.29
N LYS A 454 2.05 1.84 -23.06
CA LYS A 454 1.27 1.42 -21.89
C LYS A 454 0.08 2.34 -21.66
N THR A 455 -1.04 1.76 -21.22
CA THR A 455 -2.19 2.53 -20.73
C THR A 455 -1.88 3.17 -19.39
N ILE A 456 -2.67 4.16 -18.96
CA ILE A 456 -2.51 4.74 -17.62
C ILE A 456 -2.81 3.72 -16.51
N ALA A 457 -3.65 2.71 -16.75
CA ALA A 457 -3.86 1.65 -15.77
C ALA A 457 -2.60 0.80 -15.57
N ASP A 458 -1.86 0.50 -16.65
CA ASP A 458 -0.59 -0.25 -16.55
C ASP A 458 0.48 0.56 -15.82
N VAL A 459 0.56 1.86 -16.11
CA VAL A 459 1.49 2.78 -15.43
C VAL A 459 1.10 2.96 -13.97
N SER A 460 -0.18 3.16 -13.67
CA SER A 460 -0.70 3.26 -12.30
C SER A 460 -0.35 2.02 -11.49
N LYS A 461 -0.58 0.82 -12.05
CA LYS A 461 -0.23 -0.44 -11.40
C LYS A 461 1.27 -0.53 -11.13
N GLY A 462 2.11 -0.18 -12.12
CA GLY A 462 3.56 -0.20 -11.97
C GLY A 462 4.08 0.79 -10.93
N ILE A 463 3.53 2.01 -10.89
CA ILE A 463 3.89 3.02 -9.90
C ILE A 463 3.49 2.53 -8.50
N GLU A 464 2.26 2.03 -8.35
CA GLU A 464 1.75 1.54 -7.06
C GLU A 464 2.56 0.35 -6.54
N SER A 465 2.72 -0.71 -7.34
CA SER A 465 3.31 -1.97 -6.90
C SER A 465 4.83 -1.91 -6.71
N ARG A 466 5.49 -0.91 -7.30
CA ARG A 466 6.95 -0.71 -7.21
C ARG A 466 7.25 0.54 -6.39
N VAL A 467 7.41 1.68 -7.07
CA VAL A 467 7.95 2.92 -6.49
C VAL A 467 7.19 3.36 -5.23
N HIS A 468 5.86 3.39 -5.27
CA HIS A 468 5.03 3.75 -4.11
C HIS A 468 5.22 2.77 -2.94
N ASN A 469 5.01 1.48 -3.19
CA ASN A 469 5.10 0.45 -2.16
C ASN A 469 6.50 0.33 -1.55
N SER A 470 7.54 0.46 -2.36
CA SER A 470 8.94 0.44 -1.92
C SER A 470 9.27 1.61 -1.00
N VAL A 471 8.74 2.81 -1.26
CA VAL A 471 8.92 3.95 -0.34
C VAL A 471 8.11 3.80 0.94
N HIS A 472 6.86 3.33 0.88
CA HIS A 472 6.08 3.01 2.07
C HIS A 472 6.79 1.98 2.97
N ASN A 473 7.32 0.91 2.38
CA ASN A 473 8.08 -0.12 3.08
C ASN A 473 9.40 0.42 3.66
N LEU A 474 10.13 1.25 2.90
CA LEU A 474 11.37 1.89 3.34
C LEU A 474 11.15 2.78 4.57
N LEU A 475 10.10 3.60 4.55
CA LEU A 475 9.85 4.58 5.61
C LEU A 475 9.32 3.93 6.90
N GLY A 476 8.75 2.73 6.82
CA GLY A 476 8.43 1.89 7.98
C GLY A 476 7.30 2.40 8.88
N ALA A 477 6.97 1.62 9.91
CA ALA A 477 5.99 1.98 10.96
C ALA A 477 4.61 2.39 10.39
N ASP A 478 4.06 3.56 10.73
CA ASP A 478 2.73 3.94 10.21
C ASP A 478 2.72 3.99 8.67
N MET A 479 3.85 4.28 8.02
CA MET A 479 3.97 4.27 6.56
C MET A 479 3.72 2.88 5.96
N THR A 480 3.82 1.78 6.69
CA THR A 480 3.49 0.44 6.16
C THR A 480 2.04 0.04 6.37
N THR A 481 1.17 0.98 6.78
CA THR A 481 -0.22 0.72 7.11
C THR A 481 -1.17 1.67 6.37
N ALA A 482 -2.47 1.40 6.39
CA ALA A 482 -3.46 2.37 5.91
C ALA A 482 -3.57 3.63 6.77
N SER A 483 -2.94 3.65 7.96
CA SER A 483 -2.80 4.87 8.75
C SER A 483 -1.59 5.70 8.32
N SER A 484 -0.92 5.37 7.21
CA SER A 484 0.23 6.11 6.68
C SER A 484 0.06 7.63 6.58
N PRO A 485 -1.12 8.22 6.29
CA PRO A 485 -1.27 9.68 6.33
C PRO A 485 -1.05 10.31 7.70
N LYS A 486 -1.01 9.52 8.79
CA LYS A 486 -0.60 10.00 10.12
C LYS A 486 0.82 10.57 10.12
N GLU A 487 1.68 10.03 9.27
CA GLU A 487 3.06 10.46 9.12
C GLU A 487 3.16 11.63 8.12
N PRO A 488 3.56 12.85 8.52
CA PRO A 488 3.86 13.96 7.62
C PRO A 488 4.56 13.66 6.28
N MET A 489 5.50 12.72 6.20
CA MET A 489 6.18 12.35 4.93
C MET A 489 5.22 11.76 3.90
N PHE A 490 4.09 11.17 4.32
CA PHE A 490 3.07 10.63 3.41
C PHE A 490 2.68 11.64 2.33
N TRP A 491 2.41 12.88 2.72
CA TRP A 491 1.95 13.92 1.81
C TRP A 491 2.99 14.26 0.75
N SER A 492 4.27 14.29 1.14
CA SER A 492 5.36 14.59 0.23
C SER A 492 5.78 13.42 -0.63
N HIS A 493 5.66 12.19 -0.12
CA HIS A 493 5.77 10.97 -0.93
C HIS A 493 4.69 10.95 -2.02
N HIS A 494 3.42 11.12 -1.64
CA HIS A 494 2.29 11.11 -2.57
C HIS A 494 2.30 12.31 -3.53
N SER A 495 2.89 13.44 -3.15
CA SER A 495 3.13 14.53 -4.10
C SER A 495 4.14 14.16 -5.19
N LEU A 496 5.15 13.31 -4.90
CA LEU A 496 6.02 12.79 -5.97
C LEU A 496 5.28 11.76 -6.83
N ILE A 497 4.48 10.87 -6.23
CA ILE A 497 3.62 9.93 -6.99
C ILE A 497 2.71 10.67 -7.97
N ASP A 498 2.10 11.76 -7.52
CA ASP A 498 1.29 12.64 -8.35
C ASP A 498 2.10 13.32 -9.47
N LEU A 499 3.34 13.72 -9.18
CA LEU A 499 4.25 14.26 -10.18
C LEU A 499 4.62 13.21 -11.25
N LEU A 500 4.85 11.95 -10.88
CA LEU A 500 5.09 10.88 -11.86
C LEU A 500 3.89 10.68 -12.81
N HIS A 501 2.67 10.81 -12.30
CA HIS A 501 1.48 10.82 -13.14
C HIS A 501 1.46 12.02 -14.10
N THR A 502 1.81 13.21 -13.61
CA THR A 502 1.92 14.41 -14.45
C THR A 502 2.96 14.25 -15.57
N ILE A 503 4.13 13.68 -15.27
CA ILE A 503 5.17 13.39 -16.27
C ILE A 503 4.62 12.46 -17.36
N TYR A 504 3.94 11.37 -16.98
CA TYR A 504 3.31 10.48 -17.95
C TYR A 504 2.27 11.22 -18.79
N HIS A 505 1.39 12.01 -18.15
CA HIS A 505 0.33 12.74 -18.85
C HIS A 505 0.92 13.68 -19.91
N GLU A 506 1.89 14.52 -19.55
CA GLU A 506 2.53 15.47 -20.45
C GLU A 506 3.20 14.75 -21.65
N CYS A 507 3.88 13.64 -21.41
CA CYS A 507 4.60 12.91 -22.44
C CYS A 507 3.73 12.02 -23.32
N ARG A 508 2.63 11.46 -22.79
CA ARG A 508 1.88 10.38 -23.45
C ARG A 508 0.41 10.69 -23.70
N ALA A 509 -0.22 11.54 -22.89
CA ALA A 509 -1.67 11.65 -22.83
C ALA A 509 -2.22 13.07 -23.13
N LYS A 510 -1.41 14.13 -22.99
CA LYS A 510 -1.82 15.54 -23.13
C LYS A 510 -2.60 15.85 -24.42
N ASN A 511 -2.15 15.27 -25.53
CA ASN A 511 -2.76 15.47 -26.85
C ASN A 511 -3.76 14.37 -27.23
N ALA A 512 -3.98 13.39 -26.35
CA ALA A 512 -4.90 12.28 -26.60
C ALA A 512 -6.34 12.67 -26.23
N PRO A 513 -7.37 12.08 -26.89
CA PRO A 513 -8.76 12.26 -26.50
C PRO A 513 -9.03 11.89 -25.04
N LYS A 514 -10.08 12.48 -24.47
CA LYS A 514 -10.47 12.26 -23.07
C LYS A 514 -10.66 10.77 -22.71
N ASN A 515 -11.22 10.01 -23.64
CA ASN A 515 -11.49 8.58 -23.50
C ASN A 515 -10.34 7.67 -23.98
N ASP A 516 -9.18 8.23 -24.35
CA ASP A 516 -8.01 7.41 -24.69
C ASP A 516 -7.54 6.64 -23.45
N PRO A 517 -7.18 5.34 -23.57
CA PRO A 517 -6.61 4.56 -22.47
C PRO A 517 -5.35 5.15 -21.83
N LYS A 518 -4.68 6.11 -22.48
CA LYS A 518 -3.58 6.90 -21.90
C LYS A 518 -4.10 8.00 -20.95
N ASN A 519 -5.32 8.48 -21.11
CA ASN A 519 -5.94 9.44 -20.20
C ASN A 519 -6.80 8.78 -19.14
N PHE A 520 -7.48 7.68 -19.47
CA PHE A 520 -8.21 6.86 -18.51
C PHE A 520 -8.54 5.49 -19.10
N ALA A 521 -8.27 4.42 -18.35
CA ALA A 521 -8.65 3.07 -18.71
C ALA A 521 -9.58 2.49 -17.64
N SER A 522 -10.79 2.11 -18.04
CA SER A 522 -11.81 1.55 -17.14
C SER A 522 -11.35 0.24 -16.51
N CYS A 523 -11.73 0.00 -15.26
CA CYS A 523 -11.44 -1.23 -14.54
C CYS A 523 -12.59 -1.62 -13.61
N THR A 524 -12.41 -2.73 -12.89
CA THR A 524 -13.32 -3.15 -11.83
C THR A 524 -12.68 -2.83 -10.47
N ALA A 525 -13.37 -2.06 -9.64
CA ALA A 525 -13.00 -1.81 -8.25
C ALA A 525 -14.14 -2.29 -7.34
N ASN A 526 -13.84 -3.15 -6.37
CA ASN A 526 -14.83 -3.70 -5.43
C ASN A 526 -16.09 -4.27 -6.13
N GLY A 527 -15.88 -5.05 -7.20
CA GLY A 527 -16.96 -5.67 -7.98
C GLY A 527 -17.79 -4.70 -8.83
N LYS A 528 -17.46 -3.40 -8.86
CA LYS A 528 -18.13 -2.39 -9.66
C LYS A 528 -17.25 -1.91 -10.81
N THR A 529 -17.84 -1.69 -11.96
CA THR A 529 -17.16 -1.05 -13.09
C THR A 529 -16.94 0.43 -12.79
N VAL A 530 -15.67 0.85 -12.81
CA VAL A 530 -15.26 2.24 -12.70
C VAL A 530 -14.86 2.72 -14.10
N ASN A 531 -15.49 3.80 -14.54
CA ASN A 531 -15.21 4.45 -15.82
C ASN A 531 -14.80 5.91 -15.61
N SER A 532 -14.46 6.59 -16.71
CA SER A 532 -13.97 7.98 -16.70
C SER A 532 -14.91 8.98 -16.02
N ASN A 533 -16.22 8.73 -16.03
CA ASN A 533 -17.24 9.58 -15.43
C ASN A 533 -17.65 9.16 -14.02
N SER A 534 -17.11 8.06 -13.50
CA SER A 534 -17.37 7.62 -12.14
C SER A 534 -16.90 8.68 -11.15
N VAL A 535 -17.75 8.95 -10.15
CA VAL A 535 -17.42 9.87 -9.07
C VAL A 535 -16.40 9.21 -8.14
N VAL A 536 -15.35 9.96 -7.77
CA VAL A 536 -14.33 9.51 -6.83
C VAL A 536 -14.97 9.22 -5.49
N ASN A 537 -14.93 7.97 -5.05
CA ASN A 537 -15.52 7.58 -3.79
C ASN A 537 -14.49 7.63 -2.64
N MET A 538 -14.67 8.65 -1.81
CA MET A 538 -13.77 9.05 -0.73
C MET A 538 -14.64 9.28 0.51
N LEU A 539 -14.62 8.33 1.44
CA LEU A 539 -15.43 8.35 2.65
C LEU A 539 -14.53 8.43 3.87
N GLU A 540 -14.99 9.11 4.91
CA GLU A 540 -14.34 9.03 6.21
C GLU A 540 -14.73 7.73 6.93
N ASP A 541 -13.78 7.11 7.64
CA ASP A 541 -14.03 5.98 8.54
C ASP A 541 -15.19 6.28 9.51
N GLY A 542 -16.16 5.36 9.60
CA GLY A 542 -17.41 5.55 10.35
C GLY A 542 -18.51 6.34 9.63
N THR A 543 -18.31 6.73 8.37
CA THR A 543 -19.33 7.42 7.55
C THR A 543 -19.68 6.61 6.29
N SER A 544 -20.91 6.77 5.81
CA SER A 544 -21.37 6.26 4.49
C SER A 544 -21.49 7.37 3.44
N GLN A 545 -21.08 8.59 3.80
CA GLN A 545 -21.18 9.77 2.97
C GLN A 545 -19.82 10.12 2.38
N ASN A 546 -19.83 10.52 1.10
CA ASN A 546 -18.64 11.04 0.44
C ASN A 546 -18.23 12.37 1.09
N VAL A 547 -16.93 12.66 1.09
CA VAL A 547 -16.37 13.95 1.55
C VAL A 547 -17.04 15.18 0.92
N ASP A 548 -17.65 15.03 -0.26
CA ASP A 548 -18.40 16.11 -0.94
C ASP A 548 -19.65 16.59 -0.18
N VAL A 549 -20.23 15.74 0.67
CA VAL A 549 -21.48 16.04 1.38
C VAL A 549 -21.33 16.01 2.89
N THR A 550 -20.24 15.44 3.41
CA THR A 550 -19.93 15.42 4.84
C THR A 550 -19.63 16.84 5.34
N PRO A 551 -20.38 17.40 6.32
CA PRO A 551 -20.31 18.82 6.68
C PRO A 551 -18.91 19.35 7.02
N LEU A 552 -18.07 18.53 7.64
CA LEU A 552 -16.72 18.91 8.04
C LEU A 552 -15.74 19.00 6.85
N THR A 553 -15.79 18.01 5.95
CA THR A 553 -14.83 17.87 4.85
C THR A 553 -15.29 18.59 3.58
N LYS A 554 -16.60 18.78 3.40
CA LYS A 554 -17.20 19.46 2.25
C LYS A 554 -16.52 20.79 1.89
N PRO A 555 -16.19 21.69 2.83
CA PRO A 555 -15.50 22.94 2.48
C PRO A 555 -14.13 22.74 1.80
N TRP A 556 -13.44 21.64 2.09
CA TRP A 556 -12.11 21.34 1.54
C TRP A 556 -12.17 20.74 0.13
N PHE A 557 -13.28 20.12 -0.23
CA PHE A 557 -13.50 19.47 -1.53
C PHE A 557 -14.46 20.22 -2.46
N THR A 558 -15.12 21.27 -1.97
CA THR A 558 -16.02 22.09 -2.79
C THR A 558 -15.26 22.67 -3.98
N GLY A 559 -15.75 22.41 -5.19
CA GLY A 559 -15.14 22.85 -6.46
C GLY A 559 -14.04 21.95 -6.99
N VAL A 560 -13.43 21.10 -6.16
CA VAL A 560 -12.40 20.14 -6.61
C VAL A 560 -13.05 19.11 -7.54
N PRO A 561 -12.52 18.89 -8.75
CA PRO A 561 -13.05 17.87 -9.65
C PRO A 561 -13.22 16.52 -8.95
N ASN A 562 -14.38 15.88 -9.16
CA ASN A 562 -14.73 14.64 -8.47
C ASN A 562 -15.05 13.48 -9.43
N LYS A 563 -14.77 13.62 -10.72
CA LYS A 563 -14.76 12.51 -11.67
C LYS A 563 -13.32 12.16 -12.02
N TYR A 564 -13.04 10.88 -12.22
CA TYR A 564 -11.67 10.42 -12.44
C TYR A 564 -11.00 11.07 -13.64
N TYR A 565 -11.71 11.20 -14.76
CA TYR A 565 -11.15 11.83 -15.94
C TYR A 565 -10.79 13.31 -15.74
N ASP A 566 -11.61 14.05 -14.99
CA ASP A 566 -11.38 15.48 -14.73
C ASP A 566 -10.15 15.72 -13.83
N LEU A 567 -9.51 14.65 -13.34
CA LEU A 567 -8.28 14.69 -12.55
C LEU A 567 -7.04 14.27 -13.37
N SER A 568 -7.16 14.03 -14.68
CA SER A 568 -6.03 13.55 -15.52
C SER A 568 -4.94 14.61 -15.74
N ASP A 569 -5.33 15.88 -15.93
CA ASP A 569 -4.43 17.00 -16.20
C ASP A 569 -4.44 17.99 -15.03
N VAL A 570 -3.30 18.17 -14.37
CA VAL A 570 -3.14 19.08 -13.22
C VAL A 570 -3.32 20.56 -13.59
N THR A 571 -3.22 20.89 -14.87
CA THR A 571 -3.34 22.26 -15.39
C THR A 571 -4.77 22.62 -15.81
N GLN A 572 -5.68 21.64 -15.80
CA GLN A 572 -7.09 21.80 -16.20
C GLN A 572 -8.06 21.45 -15.05
N LEU A 573 -7.72 21.83 -13.82
CA LEU A 573 -8.53 21.58 -12.61
C LEU A 573 -9.33 22.82 -12.15
N GLY A 574 -9.53 23.80 -13.04
CA GLY A 574 -10.15 25.07 -12.70
C GLY A 574 -9.30 25.91 -11.74
N GLU A 575 -9.90 26.45 -10.68
CA GLU A 575 -9.19 27.25 -9.66
C GLU A 575 -8.18 26.45 -8.82
N PHE A 576 -8.26 25.11 -8.89
CA PHE A 576 -7.37 24.19 -8.19
C PHE A 576 -6.16 23.78 -9.03
N SER A 577 -6.04 24.27 -10.26
CA SER A 577 -4.93 23.93 -11.15
C SER A 577 -3.59 24.30 -10.52
N TYR A 578 -2.60 23.45 -10.74
CA TYR A 578 -1.26 23.62 -10.19
C TYR A 578 -0.21 23.13 -11.16
N ASN A 579 1.03 23.53 -10.89
CA ASN A 579 2.19 23.04 -11.61
C ASN A 579 3.27 22.55 -10.63
N TYR A 580 4.29 21.90 -11.19
CA TYR A 580 5.46 21.47 -10.46
C TYR A 580 6.66 22.34 -10.84
N GLU A 581 7.49 22.63 -9.85
CA GLU A 581 8.87 23.05 -10.06
C GLU A 581 9.76 21.81 -10.00
N MET A 582 10.55 21.56 -11.04
CA MET A 582 11.35 20.33 -11.18
C MET A 582 12.79 20.64 -11.57
N SER A 583 13.68 19.74 -11.19
CA SER A 583 15.07 19.73 -11.63
C SER A 583 15.60 18.30 -11.78
N GLY A 584 16.85 18.15 -12.20
CA GLY A 584 17.52 16.85 -12.30
C GLY A 584 16.78 15.85 -13.18
N PHE A 585 16.78 14.57 -12.79
CA PHE A 585 16.19 13.50 -13.60
C PHE A 585 14.67 13.63 -13.80
N LEU A 586 13.93 14.21 -12.85
CA LEU A 586 12.49 14.44 -13.00
C LEU A 586 12.19 15.48 -14.10
N LYS A 587 13.00 16.55 -14.16
CA LYS A 587 12.96 17.52 -15.27
C LYS A 587 13.28 16.83 -16.61
N ASP A 588 14.29 15.97 -16.65
CA ASP A 588 14.67 15.33 -17.92
C ASP A 588 13.57 14.39 -18.42
N MET A 589 12.90 13.67 -17.51
CA MET A 589 11.78 12.81 -17.87
C MET A 589 10.65 13.58 -18.54
N ILE A 590 10.30 14.78 -18.06
CA ILE A 590 9.19 15.56 -18.63
C ILE A 590 9.59 16.33 -19.89
N SER A 591 10.85 16.77 -19.99
CA SER A 591 11.33 17.56 -21.14
C SER A 591 11.71 16.69 -22.34
N GLN A 592 12.19 15.48 -22.10
CA GLN A 592 12.73 14.61 -23.16
C GLN A 592 11.87 13.37 -23.41
N CYS A 593 10.95 13.04 -22.51
CA CYS A 593 10.04 11.90 -22.60
C CYS A 593 10.79 10.59 -22.93
N ASP A 594 10.61 10.05 -24.13
CA ASP A 594 11.29 8.82 -24.59
C ASP A 594 12.81 8.93 -24.64
N ASN A 595 13.33 10.15 -24.76
CA ASN A 595 14.75 10.39 -24.99
C ASN A 595 15.56 10.68 -23.72
N VAL A 596 14.95 10.63 -22.53
CA VAL A 596 15.60 11.00 -21.26
C VAL A 596 16.93 10.28 -21.02
N VAL A 597 17.06 9.02 -21.43
CA VAL A 597 18.30 8.24 -21.29
C VAL A 597 19.18 8.31 -22.54
N THR A 598 18.60 8.41 -23.74
CA THR A 598 19.36 8.39 -25.01
C THR A 598 20.03 9.72 -25.32
N SER A 599 19.39 10.84 -24.97
CA SER A 599 19.94 12.17 -25.18
C SER A 599 20.96 12.49 -24.09
N ASN A 600 20.57 12.28 -22.82
CA ASN A 600 21.40 12.49 -21.63
C ASN A 600 22.15 13.84 -21.64
N VAL A 601 21.54 14.86 -22.25
CA VAL A 601 22.07 16.22 -22.32
C VAL A 601 21.49 17.02 -21.17
N GLU A 602 22.36 17.64 -20.37
CA GLU A 602 21.95 18.62 -19.37
C GLU A 602 21.33 19.82 -20.10
N ASP A 603 20.12 20.22 -19.70
CA ASP A 603 19.41 21.38 -20.26
C ASP A 603 18.97 21.28 -21.73
N ALA A 604 18.94 20.08 -22.32
CA ALA A 604 18.32 19.91 -23.63
C ALA A 604 16.79 20.06 -23.54
N VAL A 605 16.34 21.17 -24.11
CA VAL A 605 14.94 21.57 -24.35
C VAL A 605 14.23 22.04 -23.07
N ILE A 606 14.41 23.32 -22.75
CA ILE A 606 13.30 24.06 -22.13
C ILE A 606 12.15 23.92 -23.13
N VAL A 607 11.14 23.11 -22.80
CA VAL A 607 9.91 23.03 -23.57
C VAL A 607 9.33 24.44 -23.55
N GLN A 608 9.49 25.18 -24.66
CA GLN A 608 8.71 26.38 -24.90
C GLN A 608 7.25 25.92 -24.77
N ASP A 609 6.52 26.51 -23.81
CA ASP A 609 5.13 26.19 -23.46
C ASP A 609 4.90 25.09 -22.40
N SER A 610 5.91 24.69 -21.60
CA SER A 610 5.60 23.91 -20.39
C SER A 610 4.87 24.76 -19.34
N PRO A 611 3.72 24.30 -18.81
CA PRO A 611 3.05 24.95 -17.68
C PRO A 611 3.81 24.74 -16.36
N HIS A 612 4.88 23.94 -16.37
CA HIS A 612 5.74 23.60 -15.24
C HIS A 612 7.02 24.43 -15.21
N VAL A 613 7.58 24.62 -14.01
CA VAL A 613 8.81 25.40 -13.80
C VAL A 613 10.00 24.44 -13.86
N LEU A 614 10.73 24.44 -14.97
CA LEU A 614 11.91 23.60 -15.16
C LEU A 614 13.18 24.37 -14.76
N LYS A 615 13.93 23.87 -13.78
CA LYS A 615 15.14 24.50 -13.25
C LYS A 615 16.40 23.80 -13.76
N ASP A 616 17.35 24.60 -14.21
CA ASP A 616 18.69 24.18 -14.60
C ASP A 616 19.58 24.20 -13.35
N THR A 617 19.46 23.20 -12.48
CA THR A 617 20.32 23.05 -11.30
C THR A 617 21.34 21.96 -11.54
N TYR A 618 22.58 22.39 -11.77
CA TYR A 618 23.74 21.51 -11.81
C TYR A 618 23.96 20.86 -10.45
N ARG A 619 24.01 19.52 -10.42
CA ARG A 619 24.54 18.77 -9.27
C ARG A 619 25.65 17.81 -9.72
N LYS A 620 26.73 17.78 -8.95
CA LYS A 620 27.91 16.97 -9.26
C LYS A 620 27.61 15.47 -9.26
N ASP A 621 26.78 15.01 -8.33
CA ASP A 621 26.35 13.61 -8.23
C ASP A 621 25.53 13.16 -9.46
N ASN A 622 24.67 14.04 -9.98
CA ASN A 622 23.99 13.80 -11.26
C ASN A 622 24.99 13.65 -12.41
N ALA A 623 26.09 14.42 -12.44
CA ALA A 623 27.05 14.35 -13.53
C ALA A 623 27.69 12.95 -13.66
N ASN A 624 28.02 12.31 -12.54
CA ASN A 624 28.55 10.95 -12.52
C ASN A 624 27.51 9.93 -12.99
N GLU A 625 26.28 10.02 -12.47
CA GLU A 625 25.17 9.15 -12.89
C GLU A 625 24.89 9.30 -14.39
N ARG A 626 24.97 10.51 -14.95
CA ARG A 626 24.84 10.74 -16.39
C ARG A 626 25.97 10.09 -17.19
N ILE A 627 27.21 10.21 -16.75
CA ILE A 627 28.35 9.54 -17.39
C ILE A 627 28.11 8.02 -17.41
N TRP A 628 27.62 7.47 -16.30
CA TRP A 628 27.26 6.06 -16.18
C TRP A 628 26.15 5.67 -17.16
N GLN A 629 25.02 6.39 -17.20
CA GLN A 629 23.92 6.13 -18.12
C GLN A 629 24.38 6.14 -19.58
N LYS A 630 25.18 7.15 -19.96
CA LYS A 630 25.72 7.27 -21.32
C LYS A 630 26.61 6.09 -21.66
N SER A 631 27.53 5.73 -20.76
CA SER A 631 28.46 4.62 -20.95
C SER A 631 27.73 3.29 -21.09
N MET A 632 26.68 3.07 -20.28
CA MET A 632 25.84 1.87 -20.37
C MET A 632 25.05 1.81 -21.68
N MET A 633 24.50 2.94 -22.14
CA MET A 633 23.80 3.02 -23.43
C MET A 633 24.73 2.86 -24.64
N ASP A 634 25.95 3.40 -24.57
CA ASP A 634 26.99 3.17 -25.58
C ASP A 634 27.39 1.69 -25.61
N LEU A 635 27.53 1.05 -24.44
CA LEU A 635 27.84 -0.37 -24.33
C LEU A 635 26.71 -1.23 -24.91
N GLY A 636 25.44 -0.95 -24.58
CA GLY A 636 24.29 -1.65 -25.16
C GLY A 636 24.23 -1.53 -26.68
N ARG A 637 24.47 -0.32 -27.22
CA ARG A 637 24.56 -0.10 -28.67
C ARG A 637 25.70 -0.88 -29.32
N SER A 638 26.86 -0.97 -28.66
CA SER A 638 27.98 -1.78 -29.16
C SER A 638 27.67 -3.29 -29.24
N MET A 639 26.65 -3.73 -28.48
CA MET A 639 26.13 -5.09 -28.47
C MET A 639 24.89 -5.26 -29.37
N ASN A 640 24.56 -4.26 -30.20
CA ASN A 640 23.36 -4.21 -31.05
C ASN A 640 22.04 -4.35 -30.28
N LEU A 641 22.00 -3.94 -29.01
CA LEU A 641 20.75 -3.91 -28.23
C LEU A 641 19.88 -2.73 -28.66
N THR A 642 18.57 -2.95 -28.64
CA THR A 642 17.59 -1.85 -28.74
C THR A 642 17.68 -0.92 -27.53
N THR A 643 17.08 0.27 -27.62
CA THR A 643 16.97 1.19 -26.47
C THR A 643 16.32 0.52 -25.27
N THR A 644 15.18 -0.15 -25.47
CA THR A 644 14.45 -0.86 -24.41
C THR A 644 15.30 -1.95 -23.76
N GLN A 645 16.04 -2.73 -24.57
CA GLN A 645 16.96 -3.73 -24.02
C GLN A 645 18.11 -3.08 -23.24
N SER A 646 18.71 -2.03 -23.78
CA SER A 646 19.83 -1.34 -23.12
C SER A 646 19.42 -0.75 -21.76
N GLU A 647 18.21 -0.18 -21.66
CA GLU A 647 17.68 0.33 -20.40
C GLU A 647 17.35 -0.79 -19.40
N LEU A 648 16.87 -1.95 -19.87
CA LEU A 648 16.71 -3.12 -19.01
C LEU A 648 18.05 -3.63 -18.49
N GLU A 649 19.09 -3.64 -19.33
CA GLU A 649 20.44 -4.01 -18.90
C GLU A 649 21.01 -3.01 -17.88
N MET A 650 20.69 -1.72 -18.00
CA MET A 650 21.00 -0.71 -16.98
C MET A 650 20.31 -1.01 -15.65
N GLU A 651 19.01 -1.33 -15.67
CA GLU A 651 18.25 -1.70 -14.46
C GLU A 651 18.91 -2.92 -13.77
N LYS A 652 19.24 -3.97 -14.52
CA LYS A 652 19.91 -5.18 -14.00
C LYS A 652 21.28 -4.87 -13.38
N VAL A 653 22.12 -4.09 -14.07
CA VAL A 653 23.44 -3.72 -13.54
C VAL A 653 23.31 -2.88 -12.27
N GLN A 654 22.30 -2.03 -12.19
CA GLN A 654 22.03 -1.26 -10.98
C GLN A 654 21.52 -2.14 -9.84
N ILE A 655 20.68 -3.15 -10.09
CA ILE A 655 20.31 -4.17 -9.09
C ILE A 655 21.56 -4.82 -8.48
N LEU A 656 22.52 -5.23 -9.33
CA LEU A 656 23.76 -5.83 -8.85
C LEU A 656 24.65 -4.83 -8.11
N LEU A 657 24.66 -3.55 -8.50
CA LEU A 657 25.33 -2.49 -7.75
C LEU A 657 24.74 -2.40 -6.32
N TYR A 658 23.41 -2.37 -6.18
CA TYR A 658 22.74 -2.38 -4.88
C TYR A 658 23.10 -3.62 -4.06
N GLU A 659 22.97 -4.80 -4.66
CA GLU A 659 23.23 -6.07 -3.98
C GLU A 659 24.69 -6.23 -3.57
N ASN A 660 25.65 -5.80 -4.39
CA ASN A 660 27.05 -6.14 -4.19
C ASN A 660 27.90 -5.04 -3.56
N CYS A 661 27.49 -3.78 -3.64
CA CYS A 661 28.29 -2.65 -3.17
C CYS A 661 27.79 -2.02 -1.86
N PHE A 662 26.51 -2.22 -1.50
CA PHE A 662 25.95 -1.65 -0.28
C PHE A 662 25.70 -2.74 0.78
N PRO A 663 25.62 -2.35 2.07
CA PRO A 663 25.33 -3.28 3.15
C PRO A 663 23.98 -3.99 2.97
N GLY A 664 23.89 -5.22 3.46
CA GLY A 664 22.66 -6.02 3.38
C GLY A 664 22.46 -6.70 2.03
N THR A 665 21.22 -7.11 1.77
CA THR A 665 20.76 -7.71 0.51
C THR A 665 19.39 -7.13 0.18
N ILE A 666 19.01 -7.11 -1.10
CA ILE A 666 17.69 -6.67 -1.51
C ILE A 666 16.63 -7.56 -0.85
N LYS A 667 15.68 -6.94 -0.14
CA LYS A 667 14.66 -7.66 0.63
C LYS A 667 13.30 -7.58 -0.05
N ASP A 668 12.48 -8.61 0.19
CA ASP A 668 11.07 -8.57 -0.15
C ASP A 668 10.31 -7.62 0.79
N PHE A 669 9.08 -7.30 0.42
CA PHE A 669 8.12 -6.69 1.32
C PHE A 669 7.77 -7.65 2.47
N SER A 670 7.51 -7.08 3.65
CA SER A 670 7.02 -7.88 4.79
C SER A 670 5.73 -8.63 4.44
N PRO A 671 5.50 -9.84 4.96
CA PRO A 671 4.26 -10.59 4.73
C PRO A 671 3.00 -9.76 5.06
N GLU A 672 3.07 -8.96 6.13
CA GLU A 672 1.99 -8.09 6.57
C GLU A 672 1.69 -7.00 5.53
N PHE A 673 2.72 -6.35 5.00
CA PHE A 673 2.57 -5.34 3.96
C PHE A 673 2.07 -5.95 2.63
N LYS A 674 2.54 -7.15 2.27
CA LYS A 674 2.04 -7.86 1.09
C LYS A 674 0.56 -8.21 1.22
N HIS A 675 0.15 -8.70 2.38
CA HIS A 675 -1.26 -8.99 2.64
C HIS A 675 -2.12 -7.73 2.55
N LEU A 676 -1.64 -6.63 3.15
CA LEU A 676 -2.31 -5.32 3.10
C LEU A 676 -2.56 -4.84 1.66
N MET A 677 -1.54 -4.94 0.81
CA MET A 677 -1.59 -4.46 -0.57
C MET A 677 -2.18 -5.49 -1.56
N GLY A 678 -2.67 -6.65 -1.09
CA GLY A 678 -3.19 -7.71 -1.95
C GLY A 678 -2.12 -8.36 -2.83
N MET A 679 -0.88 -8.38 -2.35
CA MET A 679 0.33 -8.85 -3.04
C MET A 679 0.88 -10.16 -2.43
N ASP A 680 0.06 -10.98 -1.75
CA ASP A 680 0.51 -12.18 -1.02
C ASP A 680 1.39 -13.12 -1.86
N ASN A 681 1.10 -13.21 -3.16
CA ASN A 681 1.79 -14.10 -4.10
C ASN A 681 2.80 -13.37 -5.00
N MET A 682 3.19 -12.13 -4.66
CA MET A 682 4.14 -11.32 -5.41
C MET A 682 5.41 -11.08 -4.59
N LYS A 683 6.53 -10.95 -5.30
CA LYS A 683 7.79 -10.43 -4.75
C LYS A 683 7.93 -8.97 -5.11
N ALA A 684 8.66 -8.21 -4.29
CA ALA A 684 9.20 -6.92 -4.71
C ALA A 684 9.94 -7.07 -6.04
N HIS A 685 9.76 -6.11 -6.96
CA HIS A 685 10.34 -6.17 -8.31
C HIS A 685 11.86 -6.31 -8.27
N ASP A 686 12.51 -5.51 -7.42
CA ASP A 686 13.97 -5.53 -7.25
C ASP A 686 14.49 -6.92 -6.83
N LEU A 687 13.77 -7.59 -5.92
CA LEU A 687 14.13 -8.95 -5.48
C LEU A 687 13.88 -9.97 -6.59
N GLN A 688 12.74 -9.91 -7.28
CA GLN A 688 12.45 -10.83 -8.38
C GLN A 688 13.50 -10.69 -9.49
N LEU A 689 13.87 -9.46 -9.85
CA LEU A 689 14.88 -9.22 -10.87
C LEU A 689 16.27 -9.70 -10.43
N LEU A 690 16.64 -9.52 -9.16
CA LEU A 690 17.89 -10.07 -8.61
C LEU A 690 17.93 -11.59 -8.72
N GLU A 691 16.88 -12.29 -8.30
CA GLU A 691 16.81 -13.75 -8.38
C GLU A 691 16.80 -14.25 -9.83
N ASP A 692 16.13 -13.55 -10.74
CA ASP A 692 16.12 -13.89 -12.16
C ASP A 692 17.52 -13.75 -12.79
N ILE A 693 18.30 -12.74 -12.38
CA ILE A 693 19.70 -12.58 -12.80
C ILE A 693 20.54 -13.75 -12.25
N GLN A 694 20.43 -14.04 -10.95
CA GLN A 694 21.23 -15.06 -10.28
C GLN A 694 20.91 -16.49 -10.74
N SER A 695 19.66 -16.77 -11.06
CA SER A 695 19.21 -18.08 -11.58
C SER A 695 19.49 -18.27 -13.07
N GLY A 696 19.83 -17.18 -13.80
CA GLY A 696 20.00 -17.20 -15.24
C GLY A 696 18.69 -17.19 -16.04
N ILE A 697 17.54 -16.94 -15.40
CA ILE A 697 16.25 -16.70 -16.08
C ILE A 697 16.32 -15.40 -16.89
N ASN A 698 16.95 -14.36 -16.34
CA ASN A 698 17.10 -13.06 -16.98
C ASN A 698 18.55 -12.56 -16.84
N PRO A 699 19.52 -13.22 -17.50
CA PRO A 699 20.93 -12.88 -17.35
C PRO A 699 21.25 -11.49 -17.92
N ILE A 700 22.35 -10.89 -17.47
CA ILE A 700 22.90 -9.69 -18.08
C ILE A 700 23.54 -10.05 -19.41
N LEU A 701 23.14 -9.37 -20.48
CA LEU A 701 23.62 -9.57 -21.85
C LEU A 701 24.90 -8.78 -22.14
N LEU A 702 25.21 -7.78 -21.31
CA LEU A 702 26.41 -6.97 -21.42
C LEU A 702 27.64 -7.73 -20.89
N PRO A 703 28.83 -7.59 -21.51
CA PRO A 703 30.04 -8.26 -21.02
C PRO A 703 30.41 -7.77 -19.61
N THR A 704 30.57 -8.71 -18.65
CA THR A 704 30.82 -8.41 -17.24
C THR A 704 31.95 -7.43 -17.01
N GLU A 705 33.11 -7.66 -17.63
CA GLU A 705 34.27 -6.78 -17.44
C GLU A 705 34.01 -5.33 -17.86
N LYS A 706 33.17 -5.11 -18.89
CA LYS A 706 32.91 -3.76 -19.41
C LYS A 706 31.96 -2.99 -18.51
N TRP A 707 30.84 -3.59 -18.10
CA TRP A 707 29.91 -2.87 -17.22
C TRP A 707 30.46 -2.75 -15.79
N ALA A 708 31.23 -3.73 -15.32
CA ALA A 708 31.90 -3.67 -14.03
C ALA A 708 32.96 -2.55 -13.98
N GLU A 709 33.68 -2.32 -15.08
CA GLU A 709 34.60 -1.18 -15.22
C GLU A 709 33.85 0.17 -15.21
N ILE A 710 32.71 0.27 -15.90
CA ILE A 710 31.85 1.45 -15.86
C ILE A 710 31.39 1.75 -14.43
N ASN A 711 30.93 0.74 -13.69
CA ASN A 711 30.56 0.87 -12.28
C ASN A 711 31.77 1.29 -11.42
N MET A 712 32.93 0.66 -11.61
CA MET A 712 34.15 0.97 -10.85
C MET A 712 34.59 2.44 -11.03
N ASN A 713 34.50 2.95 -12.26
CA ASN A 713 34.86 4.33 -12.58
C ASN A 713 33.87 5.36 -12.00
N THR A 714 32.61 4.97 -11.82
CA THR A 714 31.54 5.88 -11.38
C THR A 714 31.33 5.83 -9.86
N TYR A 715 31.26 4.62 -9.31
CA TYR A 715 30.83 4.34 -7.93
C TYR A 715 31.95 3.74 -7.06
N HIS A 716 33.16 3.58 -7.61
CA HIS A 716 34.29 2.94 -6.92
C HIS A 716 33.98 1.54 -6.38
N CYS A 717 33.03 0.86 -7.03
CA CYS A 717 32.67 -0.52 -6.80
C CYS A 717 32.28 -1.17 -8.12
N ARG A 718 32.69 -2.42 -8.35
CA ARG A 718 32.40 -3.12 -9.61
C ARG A 718 30.94 -3.57 -9.73
N GLY A 719 30.33 -3.98 -8.62
CA GLY A 719 28.96 -4.48 -8.58
C GLY A 719 28.76 -5.91 -9.10
N ASP A 720 29.76 -6.56 -9.69
CA ASP A 720 29.69 -7.98 -10.12
C ASP A 720 30.01 -8.98 -9.00
N VAL A 721 30.74 -8.53 -7.98
CA VAL A 721 31.16 -9.35 -6.83
C VAL A 721 30.82 -8.61 -5.54
N LYS A 722 30.21 -9.32 -4.58
CA LYS A 722 29.89 -8.77 -3.25
C LYS A 722 31.16 -8.30 -2.55
N VAL A 723 31.19 -7.04 -2.14
CA VAL A 723 32.26 -6.50 -1.32
C VAL A 723 32.08 -7.04 0.10
N THR A 724 33.00 -7.90 0.55
CA THR A 724 33.12 -8.29 1.95
C THR A 724 34.00 -7.27 2.66
N ASN A 725 33.39 -6.28 3.31
CA ASN A 725 34.09 -5.38 4.23
C ASN A 725 34.29 -6.03 5.60
#